data_AF-A0A2P8C586-F1
#
_entry.id   AF-A0A2P8C586-F1
#
_cell.length_a   1.000
_cell.length_b   1.000
_cell.length_c   1.000
_cell.angle_alpha   90.00
_cell.angle_beta   90.00
_cell.angle_gamma   90.00
#
_symmetry.space_group_name_H-M   'P 1'
#
loop_
_entity.id
_entity.type
_entity.pdbx_description
1 polymer ?
#
loop_
_entity_poly.entity_id
_entity_poly.type
_entity_poly.pdbx_seq_one_letter_code
_entity_poly.pdbx_strand_id
1 'polypeptide(L)'
;MVVAVSNNFSASSLDFNGFGGLSQPTALVWGADGRLYVTEVDGDVHVLTIAFGDPDPNDGDTTAQFYVTEQVTLNHVKSIPNHNDDGTANAATKRQVTGIDVTPQFDANGAPVMIGGKPAVTVYVTSSDSRIGAGGGGADANLDTNSGVITKLTQTGPNSWDAVDIVRGLARSEENHALNGLEVIQVLDASGKLVSERLIVANGGNANNGAPSNHFAGQQETAYSAAILEVDLTMLASMPVLTDGGRKYVYDVPTLDDPALPGAADGNDPFGGNDGFNGGKIDPAGPISIYSPGYRNAYDVEVTEDGRVYTYDNGANNLWGGRPIGEAGDNGATSDFAQALGYIALNLNNGDGSTKDPMSLVAWDPKNYDQMHEVTRSDDLAGRVLAAGQGGAQTYTLDGLTYVYGGHPNPTRAEGSRAGLLFTPEAGVGNAFLLVSNVDSAGNGGGSDYDEVIAWLQAVEANNAAYPTLGVYGADDQELTRKVLAVTPGVLYDIYGFADGSGQVVVAGGAAPQGGTFLGKAGLPADIGEIIAAANPVEGNYLEGGFTDGALDSGKGSINGLTEYTSTVLDGGGVDMSGALIAASLNQGSLIVIGRDANGVVQTATGSSGETLAADRTVLQAGGGPLGLASIGDEFGAMGLNNAFRGSIWVATYKQNGPFIEIFQPANGAVPLAGQDITDETDADLDGLNELIDPFEFSAENGYALEVGQKIVLDFTQQNTNFPGTLSDTGFLGAALDGVTPNQDARTAAENFPAGQQQDGLYDNGGNIIPGGNAPTFQIKNAQPGTAVGSANSARDAVHTGIRPDPDVGRILATLDMANWIPSQQGGIVEGQVSGLMFGDGTQSNFLRIVMGAVGGTPYLEVGVETGDVYQRITRVDVPGLADPAVTGIELRLEIAIDAGFAVGAAYRLDGAADFVALPLNGFVLPQGVLRDVLTGAHQIAGQTSGAAIGLIAEDVAADTLT
;
A
#
# COMPACT_ATOMS: atom_id res chain seq x y z
N MET A 1 -19.77 8.59 -16.69
CA MET A 1 -20.35 7.30 -16.25
C MET A 1 -19.16 6.54 -15.73
N VAL A 2 -19.20 6.04 -14.51
CA VAL A 2 -18.10 5.26 -13.95
C VAL A 2 -18.03 3.94 -14.72
N VAL A 3 -16.87 3.64 -15.28
CA VAL A 3 -16.56 2.36 -15.93
C VAL A 3 -15.73 1.57 -14.91
N ALA A 4 -15.92 0.25 -14.83
CA ALA A 4 -15.37 -0.53 -13.72
C ALA A 4 -13.87 -0.79 -13.89
N VAL A 5 -13.07 -0.67 -12.84
CA VAL A 5 -11.73 -1.28 -12.79
C VAL A 5 -11.83 -2.79 -12.55
N SER A 6 -10.75 -3.50 -12.87
CA SER A 6 -10.66 -4.95 -12.78
C SER A 6 -9.49 -5.39 -11.91
N ASN A 7 -9.68 -6.52 -11.22
CA ASN A 7 -8.63 -7.27 -10.54
C ASN A 7 -8.19 -8.51 -11.34
N ASN A 8 -8.49 -8.54 -12.64
CA ASN A 8 -8.17 -9.66 -13.53
C ASN A 8 -6.68 -9.72 -13.87
N PHE A 9 -5.88 -10.17 -12.91
CA PHE A 9 -4.44 -10.34 -13.04
C PHE A 9 -3.99 -11.71 -12.53
N SER A 10 -3.02 -12.30 -13.21
CA SER A 10 -2.27 -13.47 -12.74
C SER A 10 -0.96 -13.01 -12.11
N ALA A 11 -0.63 -13.51 -10.92
CA ALA A 11 0.62 -13.20 -10.24
C ALA A 11 1.73 -14.20 -10.61
N SER A 12 2.95 -13.68 -10.75
CA SER A 12 4.19 -14.47 -10.84
C SER A 12 5.31 -13.77 -10.07
N SER A 13 6.47 -14.42 -9.93
CA SER A 13 7.65 -13.83 -9.28
C SER A 13 8.81 -13.73 -10.25
N LEU A 14 9.60 -12.67 -10.14
CA LEU A 14 10.86 -12.54 -10.87
C LEU A 14 11.89 -13.58 -10.40
N ASP A 15 12.39 -14.41 -11.32
CA ASP A 15 13.56 -15.24 -11.06
C ASP A 15 14.85 -14.42 -11.24
N PHE A 16 15.67 -14.34 -10.18
CA PHE A 16 16.97 -13.67 -10.27
C PHE A 16 17.99 -14.47 -11.08
N ASN A 17 17.72 -15.73 -11.43
CA ASN A 17 18.53 -16.55 -12.33
C ASN A 17 20.03 -16.56 -11.93
N GLY A 18 20.29 -16.59 -10.63
CA GLY A 18 21.64 -16.56 -10.04
C GLY A 18 22.37 -15.22 -10.07
N PHE A 19 21.75 -14.11 -10.53
CA PHE A 19 22.40 -12.79 -10.64
C PHE A 19 22.53 -11.98 -9.35
N GLY A 20 22.20 -12.58 -8.20
CA GLY A 20 22.13 -11.89 -6.92
C GLY A 20 20.72 -12.02 -6.36
N GLY A 21 20.33 -11.09 -5.51
CA GLY A 21 18.98 -10.98 -4.97
C GLY A 21 18.78 -9.59 -4.38
N LEU A 22 17.61 -9.38 -3.79
CA LEU A 22 17.28 -8.17 -3.05
C LEU A 22 17.28 -8.48 -1.55
N SER A 23 17.68 -7.51 -0.74
CA SER A 23 17.65 -7.55 0.71
C SER A 23 16.44 -6.82 1.28
N GLN A 24 16.17 -5.56 0.87
CA GLN A 24 15.09 -4.70 1.39
C GLN A 24 14.67 -3.64 0.34
N PRO A 25 13.98 -4.05 -0.74
CA PRO A 25 13.60 -3.14 -1.82
C PRO A 25 12.52 -2.14 -1.39
N THR A 26 12.64 -0.89 -1.81
CA THR A 26 11.73 0.19 -1.37
C THR A 26 10.90 0.80 -2.48
N ALA A 27 11.49 1.04 -3.64
CA ALA A 27 10.84 1.57 -4.82
C ALA A 27 11.41 0.92 -6.09
N LEU A 28 10.65 0.97 -7.18
CA LEU A 28 11.09 0.49 -8.47
C LEU A 28 10.47 1.29 -9.61
N VAL A 29 11.17 1.38 -10.74
CA VAL A 29 10.69 2.11 -11.94
C VAL A 29 11.34 1.54 -13.20
N TRP A 30 10.60 1.53 -14.31
CA TRP A 30 11.10 1.11 -15.61
C TRP A 30 11.75 2.28 -16.36
N GLY A 31 13.00 2.10 -16.78
CA GLY A 31 13.68 3.08 -17.61
C GLY A 31 13.33 2.94 -19.09
N ALA A 32 13.42 4.04 -19.83
CA ALA A 32 13.27 4.05 -21.30
C ALA A 32 14.30 3.18 -22.05
N ASP A 33 15.33 2.68 -21.35
CA ASP A 33 16.29 1.69 -21.85
C ASP A 33 15.80 0.23 -21.69
N GLY A 34 14.58 0.02 -21.19
CA GLY A 34 13.97 -1.30 -20.98
C GLY A 34 14.61 -2.09 -19.86
N ARG A 35 15.10 -1.41 -18.82
CA ARG A 35 15.63 -2.02 -17.60
C ARG A 35 14.81 -1.59 -16.39
N LEU A 36 14.71 -2.48 -15.41
CA LEU A 36 14.05 -2.21 -14.14
C LEU A 36 15.07 -1.69 -13.13
N TYR A 37 14.79 -0.54 -12.54
CA TYR A 37 15.60 0.07 -11.51
C TYR A 37 14.92 -0.16 -10.16
N VAL A 38 15.65 -0.68 -9.17
CA VAL A 38 15.11 -1.06 -7.85
C VAL A 38 16.00 -0.46 -6.77
N THR A 39 15.44 0.32 -5.86
CA THR A 39 16.18 0.86 -4.70
C THR A 39 16.08 -0.08 -3.52
N GLU A 40 17.13 -0.12 -2.70
CA GLU A 40 17.08 -0.72 -1.37
C GLU A 40 17.14 0.32 -0.28
N VAL A 41 16.52 0.04 0.87
CA VAL A 41 16.44 0.98 1.99
C VAL A 41 17.80 1.46 2.49
N ASP A 42 18.90 0.76 2.20
CA ASP A 42 20.22 1.11 2.69
C ASP A 42 21.07 1.96 1.71
N GLY A 43 20.50 2.29 0.54
CA GLY A 43 21.06 3.22 -0.42
C GLY A 43 21.66 2.59 -1.68
N ASP A 44 21.57 1.26 -1.83
CA ASP A 44 21.90 0.60 -3.08
C ASP A 44 20.77 0.76 -4.11
N VAL A 45 21.14 0.90 -5.39
CA VAL A 45 20.22 0.89 -6.53
C VAL A 45 20.64 -0.23 -7.47
N HIS A 46 19.75 -1.18 -7.73
CA HIS A 46 19.96 -2.27 -8.67
C HIS A 46 19.33 -1.93 -10.03
N VAL A 47 20.08 -2.18 -11.10
CA VAL A 47 19.62 -2.05 -12.49
C VAL A 47 19.54 -3.46 -13.08
N LEU A 48 18.34 -3.93 -13.34
CA LEU A 48 18.05 -5.28 -13.79
C LEU A 48 17.68 -5.28 -15.28
N THR A 49 18.36 -6.13 -16.06
CA THR A 49 17.90 -6.49 -17.40
C THR A 49 17.08 -7.77 -17.28
N ILE A 50 15.84 -7.72 -17.73
CA ILE A 50 14.86 -8.80 -17.54
C ILE A 50 14.40 -9.32 -18.89
N ALA A 51 14.28 -10.63 -19.01
CA ALA A 51 13.69 -11.31 -20.15
C ALA A 51 12.46 -12.12 -19.72
N PHE A 52 11.65 -12.52 -20.69
CA PHE A 52 10.55 -13.47 -20.50
C PHE A 52 10.76 -14.68 -21.43
N GLY A 53 10.67 -15.88 -20.87
CA GLY A 53 10.91 -17.14 -21.57
C GLY A 53 11.46 -18.22 -20.65
N ASP A 54 12.04 -19.26 -21.24
CA ASP A 54 12.69 -20.35 -20.52
C ASP A 54 14.11 -19.94 -20.07
N PRO A 55 14.38 -19.84 -18.75
CA PRO A 55 15.68 -19.42 -18.24
C PRO A 55 16.79 -20.46 -18.41
N ASP A 56 16.48 -21.76 -18.45
CA ASP A 56 17.45 -22.83 -18.76
C ASP A 56 16.91 -23.83 -19.79
N PRO A 57 17.07 -23.54 -21.09
CA PRO A 57 16.62 -24.43 -22.17
C PRO A 57 17.25 -25.83 -22.22
N ASN A 58 18.12 -26.18 -21.28
CA ASN A 58 18.83 -27.46 -21.25
C ASN A 58 18.33 -28.41 -20.15
N ASP A 59 17.49 -27.97 -19.22
CA ASP A 59 17.03 -28.81 -18.10
C ASP A 59 15.79 -29.65 -18.46
N GLY A 60 15.12 -29.32 -19.56
CA GLY A 60 13.94 -30.02 -20.07
C GLY A 60 12.62 -29.50 -19.47
N ASP A 61 12.68 -28.54 -18.55
CA ASP A 61 11.56 -27.65 -18.23
C ASP A 61 11.42 -26.62 -19.37
N THR A 62 10.20 -26.31 -19.77
CA THR A 62 9.93 -25.33 -20.84
C THR A 62 9.06 -24.19 -20.35
N THR A 63 8.87 -24.09 -19.03
CA THR A 63 8.04 -23.10 -18.37
C THR A 63 8.62 -21.71 -18.62
N ALA A 64 7.82 -20.85 -19.26
CA ALA A 64 8.20 -19.47 -19.46
C ALA A 64 7.97 -18.66 -18.18
N GLN A 65 8.95 -17.87 -17.80
CA GLN A 65 8.89 -16.97 -16.64
C GLN A 65 9.67 -15.69 -16.89
N PHE A 66 9.51 -14.70 -16.03
CA PHE A 66 10.40 -13.54 -16.02
C PHE A 66 11.68 -13.87 -15.29
N TYR A 67 12.81 -13.57 -15.92
CA TYR A 67 14.10 -13.86 -15.32
C TYR A 67 15.14 -12.77 -15.63
N VAL A 68 16.04 -12.55 -14.68
CA VAL A 68 17.15 -11.61 -14.81
C VAL A 68 18.23 -12.20 -15.73
N THR A 69 18.73 -11.38 -16.65
CA THR A 69 19.87 -11.72 -17.52
C THR A 69 21.13 -10.92 -17.20
N GLU A 70 20.98 -9.80 -16.50
CA GLU A 70 22.09 -8.95 -16.04
C GLU A 70 21.64 -8.09 -14.86
N GLN A 71 22.52 -7.90 -13.87
CA GLN A 71 22.32 -7.00 -12.73
C GLN A 71 23.54 -6.09 -12.55
N VAL A 72 23.30 -4.79 -12.42
CA VAL A 72 24.31 -3.79 -12.02
C VAL A 72 23.90 -3.17 -10.69
N THR A 73 24.84 -2.98 -9.77
CA THR A 73 24.58 -2.28 -8.49
C THR A 73 25.27 -0.94 -8.46
N LEU A 74 24.50 0.12 -8.20
CA LEU A 74 24.95 1.49 -8.02
C LEU A 74 24.93 1.82 -6.52
N ASN A 75 26.10 2.05 -5.94
CA ASN A 75 26.25 2.39 -4.51
C ASN A 75 26.49 3.90 -4.28
N HIS A 76 26.21 4.72 -5.28
CA HIS A 76 26.48 6.16 -5.25
C HIS A 76 25.71 6.89 -4.16
N VAL A 77 24.47 6.47 -3.88
CA VAL A 77 23.62 7.05 -2.83
C VAL A 77 24.08 6.55 -1.46
N LYS A 78 24.27 5.23 -1.30
CA LYS A 78 24.86 4.61 -0.09
C LYS A 78 26.16 5.26 0.38
N SER A 79 26.95 5.80 -0.55
CA SER A 79 28.23 6.45 -0.24
C SER A 79 28.13 7.89 0.30
N ILE A 80 26.92 8.49 0.34
CA ILE A 80 26.71 9.83 0.87
C ILE A 80 27.03 9.83 2.39
N PRO A 81 27.91 10.72 2.88
CA PRO A 81 28.21 10.84 4.30
C PRO A 81 26.98 11.27 5.12
N ASN A 82 26.85 10.76 6.34
CA ASN A 82 25.85 11.20 7.30
C ASN A 82 26.45 12.21 8.29
N HIS A 83 25.60 13.03 8.91
CA HIS A 83 25.95 14.02 9.93
C HIS A 83 25.07 13.83 11.16
N ASN A 84 25.51 14.29 12.33
CA ASN A 84 24.64 14.43 13.51
C ASN A 84 23.83 15.72 13.39
N ASP A 85 22.87 15.91 14.30
CA ASP A 85 21.98 17.06 14.21
C ASP A 85 22.67 18.40 14.52
N ASP A 86 23.86 18.36 15.13
CA ASP A 86 24.74 19.52 15.30
C ASP A 86 25.67 19.79 14.09
N GLY A 87 25.46 19.09 12.97
CA GLY A 87 26.24 19.21 11.74
C GLY A 87 27.58 18.49 11.77
N THR A 88 27.94 17.81 12.87
CA THR A 88 29.21 17.06 12.93
C THR A 88 29.13 15.74 12.15
N ALA A 89 30.24 15.31 11.55
CA ALA A 89 30.26 14.08 10.75
C ALA A 89 29.89 12.81 11.57
N ASN A 90 29.11 11.93 10.95
CA ASN A 90 28.72 10.63 11.48
C ASN A 90 29.32 9.47 10.64
N ALA A 91 29.66 8.36 11.29
CA ALA A 91 30.30 7.21 10.63
C ALA A 91 29.33 6.20 10.00
N ALA A 92 28.01 6.40 10.11
CA ALA A 92 27.00 5.55 9.47
C ALA A 92 27.16 5.58 7.95
N THR A 93 27.09 4.41 7.31
CA THR A 93 27.40 4.21 5.89
C THR A 93 26.18 3.81 5.07
N LYS A 94 24.97 4.02 5.60
CA LYS A 94 23.71 3.71 4.95
C LYS A 94 22.92 4.99 4.76
N ARG A 95 22.05 5.00 3.76
CA ARG A 95 21.12 6.09 3.48
C ARG A 95 19.73 5.50 3.29
N GLN A 96 18.73 6.04 3.99
CA GLN A 96 17.34 5.63 3.79
C GLN A 96 16.90 6.10 2.40
N VAL A 97 16.46 5.18 1.53
CA VAL A 97 15.96 5.50 0.18
C VAL A 97 14.54 4.99 0.03
N THR A 98 13.63 5.86 -0.38
CA THR A 98 12.20 5.56 -0.54
C THR A 98 11.60 6.07 -1.85
N GLY A 99 12.33 6.88 -2.65
CA GLY A 99 11.87 7.35 -3.95
C GLY A 99 12.91 7.22 -5.05
N ILE A 100 12.45 6.88 -6.25
CA ILE A 100 13.24 6.79 -7.48
C ILE A 100 12.38 7.17 -8.68
N ASP A 101 12.98 7.86 -9.64
CA ASP A 101 12.45 8.00 -11.00
C ASP A 101 13.59 7.90 -12.02
N VAL A 102 13.27 7.44 -13.23
CA VAL A 102 14.22 7.20 -14.31
C VAL A 102 13.70 7.78 -15.62
N THR A 103 14.27 8.90 -16.05
CA THR A 103 13.86 9.60 -17.27
C THR A 103 14.84 9.44 -18.43
N PRO A 104 14.37 9.62 -19.69
CA PRO A 104 15.27 9.77 -20.83
C PRO A 104 16.26 10.93 -20.65
N GLN A 105 17.50 10.72 -21.10
CA GLN A 105 18.54 11.73 -21.08
C GLN A 105 18.51 12.60 -22.34
N PHE A 106 18.74 13.91 -22.15
CA PHE A 106 18.89 14.89 -23.23
C PHE A 106 20.25 15.60 -23.16
N ASP A 107 20.78 15.98 -24.32
CA ASP A 107 22.00 16.77 -24.43
C ASP A 107 21.75 18.27 -24.19
N ALA A 108 22.81 19.08 -24.18
CA ALA A 108 22.70 20.53 -23.96
C ALA A 108 21.88 21.30 -25.01
N ASN A 109 21.53 20.67 -26.14
CA ASN A 109 20.64 21.22 -27.18
C ASN A 109 19.22 20.63 -27.11
N GLY A 110 18.92 19.88 -26.05
CA GLY A 110 17.67 19.18 -25.83
C GLY A 110 17.48 17.95 -26.71
N ALA A 111 18.51 17.41 -27.36
CA ALA A 111 18.36 16.22 -28.20
C ALA A 111 18.49 14.92 -27.37
N PRO A 112 17.69 13.87 -27.64
CA PRO A 112 17.81 12.59 -26.94
C PRO A 112 19.22 11.99 -27.04
N VAL A 113 19.73 11.48 -25.94
CA VAL A 113 21.02 10.78 -25.89
C VAL A 113 20.80 9.28 -26.05
N MET A 114 21.64 8.63 -26.86
CA MET A 114 21.58 7.18 -27.11
C MET A 114 22.88 6.52 -26.67
N ILE A 115 22.78 5.43 -25.89
CA ILE A 115 23.92 4.60 -25.46
C ILE A 115 23.61 3.15 -25.83
N GLY A 116 24.53 2.50 -26.55
CA GLY A 116 24.34 1.10 -26.97
C GLY A 116 23.14 0.86 -27.89
N GLY A 117 22.63 1.91 -28.57
CA GLY A 117 21.46 1.83 -29.45
C GLY A 117 20.11 1.96 -28.74
N LYS A 118 20.11 2.17 -27.41
CA LYS A 118 18.93 2.44 -26.59
C LYS A 118 18.93 3.89 -26.07
N PRO A 119 17.77 4.47 -25.73
CA PRO A 119 17.74 5.74 -25.02
C PRO A 119 18.60 5.66 -23.76
N ALA A 120 19.49 6.62 -23.55
CA ALA A 120 20.21 6.74 -22.30
C ALA A 120 19.29 7.31 -21.23
N VAL A 121 19.53 6.99 -19.97
CA VAL A 121 18.67 7.42 -18.86
C VAL A 121 19.39 8.29 -17.82
N THR A 122 18.60 9.07 -17.10
CA THR A 122 18.97 9.75 -15.86
C THR A 122 18.15 9.18 -14.73
N VAL A 123 18.80 8.72 -13.65
CA VAL A 123 18.13 8.24 -12.44
C VAL A 123 18.13 9.35 -11.41
N TYR A 124 16.99 9.61 -10.79
CA TYR A 124 16.84 10.52 -9.65
C TYR A 124 16.46 9.69 -8.43
N VAL A 125 17.14 9.90 -7.31
CA VAL A 125 16.94 9.11 -6.09
C VAL A 125 16.85 10.04 -4.88
N THR A 126 15.80 9.92 -4.08
CA THR A 126 15.71 10.59 -2.78
C THR A 126 16.42 9.77 -1.71
N SER A 127 17.07 10.45 -0.77
CA SER A 127 17.67 9.78 0.38
C SER A 127 17.74 10.64 1.62
N SER A 128 17.71 10.00 2.79
CA SER A 128 17.87 10.64 4.11
C SER A 128 18.83 9.86 5.01
N ASP A 129 19.14 10.37 6.20
CA ASP A 129 19.85 9.61 7.23
C ASP A 129 19.09 8.31 7.53
N SER A 130 19.83 7.20 7.63
CA SER A 130 19.26 5.86 7.85
C SER A 130 18.92 5.55 9.31
N ARG A 131 19.34 6.41 10.25
CA ARG A 131 18.99 6.26 11.66
C ARG A 131 17.52 6.59 11.86
N ILE A 132 16.94 5.97 12.88
CA ILE A 132 15.55 6.19 13.32
C ILE A 132 15.61 6.29 14.84
N GLY A 133 15.18 7.42 15.37
CA GLY A 133 14.99 7.70 16.78
C GLY A 133 13.52 7.65 17.19
N ALA A 134 13.18 8.50 18.15
CA ALA A 134 11.84 8.79 18.63
C ALA A 134 10.99 7.56 19.03
N GLY A 135 9.72 7.51 18.61
CA GLY A 135 8.79 6.41 18.90
C GLY A 135 8.34 6.36 20.37
N GLY A 136 7.99 5.16 20.85
CA GLY A 136 7.29 4.97 22.13
C GLY A 136 8.01 5.44 23.41
N GLY A 137 9.27 5.88 23.32
CA GLY A 137 10.07 6.44 24.41
C GLY A 137 10.71 7.80 24.11
N GLY A 138 10.47 8.40 22.93
CA GLY A 138 10.94 9.74 22.56
C GLY A 138 12.45 9.97 22.62
N ALA A 139 13.23 8.94 22.30
CA ALA A 139 14.68 9.03 22.32
C ALA A 139 15.19 9.77 21.09
N ASP A 140 15.93 10.85 21.30
CA ASP A 140 16.68 11.56 20.27
C ASP A 140 17.87 10.69 19.78
N ALA A 141 17.94 10.40 18.47
CA ALA A 141 19.03 9.64 17.86
C ALA A 141 20.20 10.52 17.41
N ASN A 142 20.07 11.83 17.60
CA ASN A 142 20.95 12.90 17.16
C ASN A 142 21.24 12.73 15.67
N LEU A 143 20.20 12.44 14.89
CA LEU A 143 20.30 12.29 13.45
C LEU A 143 20.17 13.65 12.78
N ASP A 144 20.78 13.80 11.61
CA ASP A 144 20.68 15.07 10.88
C ASP A 144 19.27 15.28 10.35
N THR A 145 18.55 16.23 10.93
CA THR A 145 17.17 16.60 10.58
C THR A 145 17.07 17.42 9.29
N ASN A 146 18.21 17.79 8.68
CA ASN A 146 18.32 18.33 7.32
C ASN A 146 18.95 17.29 6.35
N SER A 147 18.88 16.00 6.67
CA SER A 147 19.60 14.98 5.90
C SER A 147 18.99 14.62 4.54
N GLY A 148 17.86 15.21 4.13
CA GLY A 148 17.24 14.94 2.84
C GLY A 148 18.10 15.39 1.65
N VAL A 149 18.34 14.48 0.70
CA VAL A 149 19.18 14.69 -0.50
C VAL A 149 18.50 14.09 -1.73
N ILE A 150 18.48 14.83 -2.83
CA ILE A 150 18.12 14.33 -4.16
C ILE A 150 19.40 14.12 -4.96
N THR A 151 19.66 12.87 -5.37
CA THR A 151 20.83 12.50 -6.18
C THR A 151 20.42 12.25 -7.62
N LYS A 152 21.13 12.87 -8.57
CA LYS A 152 21.04 12.59 -10.01
C LYS A 152 22.18 11.68 -10.44
N LEU A 153 21.86 10.49 -10.98
CA LEU A 153 22.79 9.55 -11.59
C LEU A 153 22.61 9.60 -13.11
N THR A 154 23.58 10.16 -13.82
CA THR A 154 23.55 10.28 -15.28
C THR A 154 24.27 9.11 -15.92
N GLN A 155 23.60 8.35 -16.79
CA GLN A 155 24.23 7.24 -17.50
C GLN A 155 25.34 7.76 -18.45
N THR A 156 26.50 7.11 -18.41
CA THR A 156 27.69 7.47 -19.23
C THR A 156 28.14 6.34 -20.16
N GLY A 157 27.66 5.13 -19.92
CA GLY A 157 27.90 3.93 -20.72
C GLY A 157 26.83 2.87 -20.40
N PRO A 158 26.85 1.70 -21.06
CA PRO A 158 25.80 0.69 -20.86
C PRO A 158 25.57 0.34 -19.38
N ASN A 159 26.66 0.24 -18.60
CA ASN A 159 26.65 -0.13 -17.18
C ASN A 159 27.48 0.86 -16.33
N SER A 160 27.48 2.15 -16.64
CA SER A 160 28.20 3.17 -15.86
C SER A 160 27.40 4.46 -15.70
N TRP A 161 27.47 5.05 -14.50
CA TRP A 161 26.77 6.28 -14.13
C TRP A 161 27.71 7.24 -13.38
N ASP A 162 27.48 8.54 -13.58
CA ASP A 162 28.09 9.61 -12.79
C ASP A 162 27.05 10.21 -11.85
N ALA A 163 27.44 10.47 -10.59
CA ALA A 163 26.55 10.99 -9.56
C ALA A 163 26.79 12.48 -9.24
N VAL A 164 25.70 13.22 -9.04
CA VAL A 164 25.69 14.59 -8.51
C VAL A 164 24.51 14.75 -7.55
N ASP A 165 24.75 15.30 -6.36
CA ASP A 165 23.69 15.65 -5.40
C ASP A 165 23.09 16.99 -5.82
N ILE A 166 21.89 16.98 -6.40
CA ILE A 166 21.31 18.19 -7.01
C ILE A 166 20.63 19.09 -5.99
N VAL A 167 20.14 18.52 -4.88
CA VAL A 167 19.61 19.23 -3.72
C VAL A 167 20.07 18.52 -2.45
N ARG A 168 20.58 19.26 -1.47
CA ARG A 168 20.95 18.76 -0.13
C ARG A 168 20.33 19.66 0.95
N GLY A 169 19.96 19.11 2.11
CA GLY A 169 19.44 19.90 3.23
C GLY A 169 17.92 19.88 3.41
N LEU A 170 17.20 18.94 2.78
CA LEU A 170 15.75 18.85 2.94
C LEU A 170 15.39 18.18 4.28
N ALA A 171 14.20 18.51 4.79
CA ALA A 171 13.77 18.08 6.12
C ALA A 171 13.71 16.55 6.25
N ARG A 172 14.08 16.06 7.42
CA ARG A 172 13.95 14.67 7.85
C ARG A 172 13.51 14.65 9.31
N SER A 173 12.53 13.80 9.63
CA SER A 173 12.14 13.66 11.02
C SER A 173 13.14 12.82 11.85
N GLU A 174 13.18 13.00 13.17
CA GLU A 174 13.89 12.08 14.07
C GLU A 174 13.28 10.67 14.07
N GLU A 175 11.99 10.54 13.72
CA GLU A 175 11.29 9.26 13.59
C GLU A 175 11.59 8.62 12.22
N ASN A 176 10.63 8.23 11.39
CA ASN A 176 10.81 7.49 10.15
C ASN A 176 10.29 8.23 8.90
N HIS A 177 9.70 9.43 9.06
CA HIS A 177 9.24 10.29 7.97
C HIS A 177 10.42 10.95 7.24
N ALA A 178 10.60 10.66 5.96
CA ALA A 178 11.77 11.07 5.18
C ALA A 178 11.38 11.85 3.91
N LEU A 179 12.40 12.18 3.12
CA LEU A 179 12.21 12.58 1.72
C LEU A 179 11.88 11.32 0.91
N ASN A 180 10.68 11.24 0.33
CA ASN A 180 10.13 10.00 -0.23
C ASN A 180 10.01 10.03 -1.76
N GLY A 181 8.91 9.52 -2.33
CA GLY A 181 8.69 9.38 -3.77
C GLY A 181 8.85 10.68 -4.55
N LEU A 182 9.29 10.55 -5.80
CA LEU A 182 9.52 11.68 -6.70
C LEU A 182 9.12 11.30 -8.14
N GLU A 183 8.71 12.30 -8.91
CA GLU A 183 8.35 12.17 -10.33
C GLU A 183 8.93 13.34 -11.14
N VAL A 184 9.57 13.05 -12.28
CA VAL A 184 10.20 14.06 -13.13
C VAL A 184 9.35 14.35 -14.37
N ILE A 185 8.94 15.61 -14.50
CA ILE A 185 8.14 16.09 -15.61
C ILE A 185 9.05 16.70 -16.67
N GLN A 186 9.14 16.06 -17.84
CA GLN A 186 9.87 16.54 -19.01
C GLN A 186 8.93 17.12 -20.06
N VAL A 187 9.09 18.40 -20.39
CA VAL A 187 8.32 19.05 -21.45
C VAL A 187 9.13 19.04 -22.74
N LEU A 188 8.60 18.36 -23.77
CA LEU A 188 9.22 18.27 -25.08
C LEU A 188 8.52 19.21 -26.10
N ASP A 189 9.29 19.75 -27.04
CA ASP A 189 8.71 20.44 -28.19
C ASP A 189 8.17 19.46 -29.24
N ALA A 190 7.51 19.98 -30.28
CA ALA A 190 6.95 19.18 -31.37
C ALA A 190 8.00 18.38 -32.18
N SER A 191 9.30 18.66 -32.00
CA SER A 191 10.42 17.93 -32.60
C SER A 191 11.04 16.88 -31.67
N GLY A 192 10.49 16.71 -30.46
CA GLY A 192 10.98 15.78 -29.45
C GLY A 192 12.19 16.30 -28.68
N LYS A 193 12.41 17.62 -28.65
CA LYS A 193 13.50 18.21 -27.87
C LYS A 193 13.05 18.67 -26.50
N LEU A 194 13.86 18.45 -25.48
CA LEU A 194 13.61 18.95 -24.13
C LEU A 194 13.60 20.50 -24.12
N VAL A 195 12.52 21.05 -23.58
CA VAL A 195 12.31 22.50 -23.41
C VAL A 195 12.48 22.91 -21.95
N SER A 196 11.91 22.12 -21.03
CA SER A 196 12.02 22.32 -19.59
C SER A 196 11.84 21.00 -18.87
N GLU A 197 12.43 20.91 -17.69
CA GLU A 197 12.34 19.77 -16.78
C GLU A 197 12.14 20.30 -15.36
N ARG A 198 11.27 19.63 -14.60
CA ARG A 198 11.05 19.87 -13.16
C ARG A 198 10.76 18.54 -12.47
N LEU A 199 10.87 18.52 -11.15
CA LEU A 199 10.67 17.33 -10.33
C LEU A 199 9.64 17.65 -9.26
N ILE A 200 8.69 16.75 -9.05
CA ILE A 200 7.74 16.77 -7.94
C ILE A 200 8.21 15.74 -6.92
N VAL A 201 8.23 16.07 -5.63
CA VAL A 201 8.73 15.16 -4.58
C VAL A 201 7.96 15.30 -3.28
N ALA A 202 7.65 14.15 -2.68
CA ALA A 202 7.04 14.09 -1.36
C ALA A 202 8.09 14.28 -0.26
N ASN A 203 7.89 15.28 0.60
CA ASN A 203 8.74 15.51 1.77
C ASN A 203 7.92 15.35 3.05
N GLY A 204 8.26 14.32 3.84
CA GLY A 204 7.56 13.99 5.08
C GLY A 204 7.56 15.12 6.11
N GLY A 205 6.57 15.08 7.00
CA GLY A 205 6.45 15.95 8.15
C GLY A 205 7.30 15.50 9.33
N ASN A 206 7.52 16.39 10.28
CA ASN A 206 8.28 16.14 11.50
C ASN A 206 7.38 15.85 12.71
N ALA A 207 6.07 16.02 12.58
CA ALA A 207 5.11 15.82 13.65
C ALA A 207 4.01 14.82 13.27
N ASN A 208 3.25 14.38 14.28
CA ASN A 208 2.13 13.47 14.08
C ASN A 208 0.87 14.18 13.57
N ASN A 209 0.49 15.29 14.20
CA ASN A 209 -0.69 16.10 13.88
C ASN A 209 -0.33 17.60 13.77
N GLY A 210 0.93 17.90 13.47
CA GLY A 210 1.43 19.25 13.23
C GLY A 210 2.07 19.95 14.43
N ALA A 211 1.89 19.47 15.66
CA ALA A 211 2.63 19.95 16.82
C ALA A 211 3.71 18.95 17.30
N PRO A 212 4.82 19.45 17.88
CA PRO A 212 5.85 18.60 18.46
C PRO A 212 5.31 17.63 19.51
N SER A 213 5.85 16.41 19.57
CA SER A 213 5.44 15.42 20.56
C SER A 213 6.60 14.52 20.97
N ASN A 214 6.42 13.80 22.09
CA ASN A 214 7.40 12.82 22.54
C ASN A 214 7.70 11.76 21.48
N HIS A 215 6.71 11.31 20.72
CA HIS A 215 6.90 10.25 19.72
C HIS A 215 7.68 10.67 18.48
N PHE A 216 7.94 11.98 18.34
CA PHE A 216 8.76 12.60 17.30
C PHE A 216 9.97 13.34 17.90
N ALA A 217 10.42 12.92 19.09
CA ALA A 217 11.55 13.51 19.82
C ALA A 217 11.42 15.03 20.08
N GLY A 218 10.20 15.56 20.06
CA GLY A 218 9.94 16.99 20.28
C GLY A 218 10.28 17.87 19.08
N GLN A 219 10.50 17.27 17.91
CA GLN A 219 10.78 18.00 16.69
C GLN A 219 9.55 18.75 16.18
N GLN A 220 9.78 19.96 15.66
CA GLN A 220 8.75 20.77 14.99
C GLN A 220 8.80 20.64 13.47
N GLU A 221 7.70 21.02 12.84
CA GLU A 221 7.66 21.20 11.39
C GLU A 221 8.59 22.35 10.96
N THR A 222 9.32 22.15 9.86
CA THR A 222 10.20 23.16 9.24
C THR A 222 9.58 23.66 7.94
N ALA A 223 10.24 24.62 7.27
CA ALA A 223 9.65 25.31 6.13
C ALA A 223 9.31 24.37 4.95
N TYR A 224 10.09 23.30 4.74
CA TYR A 224 9.88 22.34 3.65
C TYR A 224 9.22 21.01 4.08
N SER A 225 9.01 20.76 5.37
CA SER A 225 8.42 19.50 5.85
C SER A 225 6.90 19.44 5.61
N ALA A 226 6.32 18.25 5.61
CA ALA A 226 4.88 18.02 5.45
C ALA A 226 4.29 18.64 4.16
N ALA A 227 4.95 18.43 3.02
CA ALA A 227 4.56 19.00 1.74
C ALA A 227 5.02 18.16 0.55
N ILE A 228 4.27 18.26 -0.55
CA ILE A 228 4.77 17.96 -1.89
C ILE A 228 5.51 19.22 -2.39
N LEU A 229 6.75 19.05 -2.83
CA LEU A 229 7.63 20.11 -3.32
C LEU A 229 7.78 20.02 -4.84
N GLU A 230 8.03 21.17 -5.45
CA GLU A 230 8.48 21.27 -6.84
C GLU A 230 9.94 21.74 -6.86
N VAL A 231 10.77 21.09 -7.67
CA VAL A 231 12.17 21.42 -7.90
C VAL A 231 12.39 21.76 -9.39
N ASP A 232 12.84 22.98 -9.68
CA ASP A 232 13.17 23.44 -11.02
C ASP A 232 14.53 22.87 -11.46
N LEU A 233 14.49 21.74 -12.18
CA LEU A 233 15.67 21.09 -12.73
C LEU A 233 16.32 21.90 -13.86
N THR A 234 15.55 22.75 -14.55
CA THR A 234 16.06 23.66 -15.58
C THR A 234 16.93 24.75 -14.96
N MET A 235 16.49 25.32 -13.84
CA MET A 235 17.27 26.28 -13.07
C MET A 235 18.54 25.63 -12.51
N LEU A 236 18.42 24.46 -11.86
CA LEU A 236 19.57 23.73 -11.32
C LEU A 236 20.62 23.39 -12.39
N ALA A 237 20.19 23.00 -13.60
CA ALA A 237 21.11 22.73 -14.71
C ALA A 237 21.94 23.96 -15.15
N SER A 238 21.47 25.18 -14.85
CA SER A 238 22.18 26.43 -15.13
C SER A 238 23.14 26.85 -14.00
N MET A 239 23.01 26.24 -12.82
CA MET A 239 23.84 26.55 -11.65
C MET A 239 25.22 25.87 -11.73
N PRO A 240 26.24 26.42 -11.05
CA PRO A 240 27.55 25.77 -10.96
C PRO A 240 27.50 24.43 -10.22
N VAL A 241 28.20 23.42 -10.72
CA VAL A 241 28.47 22.19 -9.96
C VAL A 241 29.65 22.45 -9.01
N LEU A 242 29.39 22.28 -7.72
CA LEU A 242 30.33 22.46 -6.62
C LEU A 242 30.93 21.12 -6.18
N THR A 243 31.90 21.16 -5.26
CA THR A 243 32.55 19.95 -4.74
C THR A 243 32.75 20.03 -3.24
N ASP A 244 32.31 18.99 -2.55
CA ASP A 244 32.43 18.80 -1.10
C ASP A 244 33.07 17.44 -0.84
N GLY A 245 34.27 17.43 -0.25
CA GLY A 245 35.01 16.19 0.01
C GLY A 245 35.30 15.31 -1.22
N GLY A 246 35.15 15.83 -2.44
CA GLY A 246 35.23 15.08 -3.70
C GLY A 246 33.89 14.63 -4.28
N ARG A 247 32.79 14.74 -3.54
CA ARG A 247 31.41 14.57 -4.02
C ARG A 247 30.95 15.84 -4.73
N LYS A 248 30.25 15.68 -5.85
CA LYS A 248 29.69 16.80 -6.63
C LYS A 248 28.29 17.13 -6.13
N TYR A 249 27.99 18.42 -6.00
CA TYR A 249 26.64 18.88 -5.67
C TYR A 249 26.29 20.18 -6.43
N VAL A 250 25.03 20.59 -6.41
CA VAL A 250 24.55 21.82 -7.09
C VAL A 250 23.99 22.83 -6.11
N TYR A 251 23.04 22.44 -5.27
CA TYR A 251 22.30 23.35 -4.40
C TYR A 251 22.18 22.81 -2.98
N ASP A 252 22.54 23.66 -2.03
CA ASP A 252 22.30 23.47 -0.61
C ASP A 252 21.10 24.32 -0.21
N VAL A 253 20.12 23.70 0.44
CA VAL A 253 18.98 24.42 1.01
C VAL A 253 19.51 25.45 2.02
N PRO A 254 19.18 26.75 1.87
CA PRO A 254 19.55 27.73 2.88
C PRO A 254 18.93 27.38 4.22
N THR A 255 19.70 27.52 5.29
CA THR A 255 19.27 27.25 6.67
C THR A 255 19.22 28.54 7.49
N LEU A 256 18.64 28.45 8.69
CA LEU A 256 18.57 29.52 9.68
C LEU A 256 19.91 29.66 10.44
N ASP A 257 20.30 30.87 10.82
CA ASP A 257 21.58 31.16 11.52
C ASP A 257 21.45 30.93 13.04
N ASP A 258 21.78 29.72 13.52
CA ASP A 258 21.62 29.30 14.91
C ASP A 258 22.71 29.90 15.82
N PRO A 259 22.34 30.74 16.82
CA PRO A 259 23.31 31.35 17.74
C PRO A 259 24.06 30.35 18.64
N ALA A 260 23.66 29.08 18.70
CA ALA A 260 24.39 28.02 19.41
C ALA A 260 25.57 27.45 18.59
N LEU A 261 25.58 27.64 17.27
CA LEU A 261 26.59 27.13 16.36
C LEU A 261 27.61 28.24 15.98
N PRO A 262 28.90 27.93 15.77
CA PRO A 262 29.89 28.95 15.42
C PRO A 262 29.91 29.24 13.92
N GLY A 263 29.61 30.47 13.51
CA GLY A 263 29.67 30.86 12.10
C GLY A 263 28.95 32.18 11.82
N ALA A 264 28.90 32.58 10.55
CA ALA A 264 27.85 33.48 10.02
C ALA A 264 26.96 32.75 8.98
N ALA A 265 27.25 31.45 8.84
CA ALA A 265 26.61 30.35 8.15
C ALA A 265 27.13 29.17 8.98
N ASP A 266 26.24 28.38 9.55
CA ASP A 266 26.61 27.42 10.57
C ASP A 266 27.59 26.40 9.98
N GLY A 267 28.57 26.00 10.79
CA GLY A 267 29.64 25.14 10.31
C GLY A 267 29.07 23.82 9.78
N ASN A 268 29.22 23.58 8.47
CA ASN A 268 28.73 22.40 7.72
C ASN A 268 27.28 22.48 7.22
N ASP A 269 26.69 23.67 7.11
CA ASP A 269 25.45 23.86 6.34
C ASP A 269 25.53 23.16 4.96
N PRO A 270 24.44 22.51 4.52
CA PRO A 270 23.09 22.57 5.08
C PRO A 270 22.81 21.49 6.15
N PHE A 271 23.82 20.70 6.54
CA PHE A 271 23.64 19.55 7.42
C PHE A 271 23.60 19.94 8.90
N GLY A 272 22.78 19.23 9.66
CA GLY A 272 22.55 19.46 11.09
C GLY A 272 21.46 20.48 11.31
N GLY A 273 20.19 20.04 11.30
CA GLY A 273 19.05 20.94 11.49
C GLY A 273 18.86 21.41 12.93
N ASN A 274 19.56 20.79 13.89
CA ASN A 274 19.60 21.10 15.31
C ASN A 274 18.20 21.37 15.88
N ASP A 275 17.32 20.36 15.87
CA ASP A 275 15.93 20.43 16.30
C ASP A 275 15.10 21.54 15.61
N GLY A 276 15.51 21.98 14.42
CA GLY A 276 14.89 23.07 13.66
C GLY A 276 15.46 24.46 13.95
N PHE A 277 16.44 24.61 14.86
CA PHE A 277 17.17 25.87 15.06
C PHE A 277 18.06 26.21 13.85
N ASN A 278 18.58 25.21 13.14
CA ASN A 278 19.25 25.36 11.83
C ASN A 278 18.39 24.75 10.70
N GLY A 279 17.05 24.80 10.84
CA GLY A 279 16.13 24.24 9.85
C GLY A 279 16.19 24.98 8.50
N GLY A 280 15.86 24.30 7.41
CA GLY A 280 15.78 24.91 6.09
C GLY A 280 14.76 26.05 6.02
N LYS A 281 15.11 27.13 5.29
CA LYS A 281 14.24 28.28 5.01
C LYS A 281 13.89 28.39 3.53
N ILE A 282 12.72 28.96 3.24
CA ILE A 282 12.27 29.16 1.85
C ILE A 282 13.10 30.25 1.19
N ASP A 283 13.76 29.92 0.07
CA ASP A 283 14.39 30.90 -0.82
C ASP A 283 13.47 31.19 -2.02
N PRO A 284 12.81 32.36 -2.08
CA PRO A 284 11.91 32.70 -3.20
C PRO A 284 12.60 32.81 -4.55
N ALA A 285 13.92 32.95 -4.57
CA ALA A 285 14.73 32.96 -5.79
C ALA A 285 15.42 31.60 -6.04
N GLY A 286 15.22 30.63 -5.16
CA GLY A 286 15.79 29.29 -5.24
C GLY A 286 15.00 28.36 -6.17
N PRO A 287 15.53 27.15 -6.42
CA PRO A 287 14.92 26.19 -7.33
C PRO A 287 13.81 25.35 -6.67
N ILE A 288 13.50 25.55 -5.40
CA ILE A 288 12.55 24.71 -4.63
C ILE A 288 11.36 25.56 -4.22
N SER A 289 10.15 25.05 -4.46
CA SER A 289 8.91 25.68 -4.02
C SER A 289 7.93 24.65 -3.46
N ILE A 290 6.96 25.12 -2.66
CA ILE A 290 5.83 24.30 -2.23
C ILE A 290 4.94 24.05 -3.45
N TYR A 291 4.68 22.79 -3.80
CA TYR A 291 3.72 22.42 -4.84
C TYR A 291 2.32 22.26 -4.24
N SER A 292 2.23 21.54 -3.12
CA SER A 292 1.01 21.35 -2.33
C SER A 292 1.40 21.00 -0.89
N PRO A 293 0.98 21.78 0.13
CA PRO A 293 1.32 21.48 1.52
C PRO A 293 0.25 20.64 2.23
N GLY A 294 0.58 20.19 3.45
CA GLY A 294 -0.38 19.67 4.40
C GLY A 294 -0.50 18.15 4.40
N TYR A 295 0.59 17.43 4.15
CA TYR A 295 0.63 15.97 4.17
C TYR A 295 1.57 15.51 5.26
N ARG A 296 1.12 14.61 6.13
CA ARG A 296 1.89 14.18 7.30
C ARG A 296 3.14 13.39 6.90
N ASN A 297 2.99 12.39 6.06
CA ASN A 297 4.05 11.55 5.51
C ASN A 297 3.58 10.89 4.21
N ALA A 298 3.43 11.69 3.16
CA ALA A 298 3.21 11.20 1.81
C ALA A 298 4.38 10.29 1.41
N TYR A 299 4.09 9.01 1.15
CA TYR A 299 5.13 8.04 0.79
C TYR A 299 5.52 8.18 -0.68
N ASP A 300 4.54 8.41 -1.55
CA ASP A 300 4.78 8.44 -3.00
C ASP A 300 3.98 9.54 -3.68
N VAL A 301 4.40 9.90 -4.89
CA VAL A 301 3.70 10.84 -5.76
C VAL A 301 3.67 10.27 -7.17
N GLU A 302 2.53 10.38 -7.84
CA GLU A 302 2.34 9.91 -9.21
C GLU A 302 1.90 11.08 -10.09
N VAL A 303 2.59 11.27 -11.22
CA VAL A 303 2.19 12.22 -12.27
C VAL A 303 1.65 11.44 -13.45
N THR A 304 0.33 11.41 -13.57
CA THR A 304 -0.33 10.65 -14.63
C THR A 304 -0.13 11.23 -16.04
N GLU A 305 -0.37 10.44 -17.08
CA GLU A 305 -0.21 10.84 -18.49
C GLU A 305 -1.02 12.09 -18.86
N ASP A 306 -2.16 12.32 -18.21
CA ASP A 306 -3.00 13.51 -18.41
C ASP A 306 -2.48 14.75 -17.63
N GLY A 307 -1.38 14.61 -16.88
CA GLY A 307 -0.70 15.65 -16.13
C GLY A 307 -1.34 15.98 -14.79
N ARG A 308 -2.20 15.12 -14.22
CA ARG A 308 -2.64 15.24 -12.81
C ARG A 308 -1.62 14.64 -11.88
N VAL A 309 -1.54 15.21 -10.67
CA VAL A 309 -0.61 14.78 -9.62
C VAL A 309 -1.41 14.18 -8.47
N TYR A 310 -1.05 12.97 -8.06
CA TYR A 310 -1.69 12.25 -6.97
C TYR A 310 -0.67 11.85 -5.91
N THR A 311 -1.12 11.75 -4.66
CA THR A 311 -0.30 11.21 -3.56
C THR A 311 -1.18 10.41 -2.61
N TYR A 312 -0.56 9.51 -1.86
CA TYR A 312 -1.17 8.81 -0.74
C TYR A 312 -0.42 9.18 0.54
N ASP A 313 -1.12 9.83 1.47
CA ASP A 313 -0.55 10.32 2.72
C ASP A 313 -0.86 9.37 3.87
N ASN A 314 0.17 9.04 4.67
CA ASN A 314 -0.02 8.18 5.83
C ASN A 314 -0.66 8.97 6.99
N GLY A 315 -1.76 8.43 7.49
CA GLY A 315 -2.57 9.03 8.53
C GLY A 315 -1.83 9.28 9.84
N ALA A 316 -2.38 10.19 10.65
CA ALA A 316 -1.89 10.42 12.00
C ALA A 316 -2.15 9.22 12.92
N ASN A 317 -1.12 8.79 13.64
CA ASN A 317 -1.22 7.67 14.57
C ASN A 317 -1.92 8.11 15.87
N ASN A 318 -2.83 7.29 16.38
CA ASN A 318 -3.43 7.52 17.71
C ASN A 318 -2.35 7.56 18.79
N LEU A 319 -2.46 8.50 19.74
CA LEU A 319 -1.57 8.66 20.90
C LEU A 319 -0.08 8.96 20.60
N TRP A 320 0.25 9.51 19.41
CA TRP A 320 1.63 9.85 18.99
C TRP A 320 1.91 11.36 18.87
N GLY A 321 1.00 12.23 19.29
CA GLY A 321 1.15 13.67 19.21
C GLY A 321 -0.15 14.35 18.84
N GLY A 322 -0.27 15.61 19.24
CA GLY A 322 -1.47 16.41 19.08
C GLY A 322 -1.35 17.51 18.03
N ARG A 323 -2.45 18.24 17.90
CA ARG A 323 -2.58 19.42 17.04
C ARG A 323 -1.95 20.64 17.73
N PRO A 324 -1.63 21.72 17.01
CA PRO A 324 -1.20 22.96 17.64
C PRO A 324 -2.23 23.45 18.66
N ILE A 325 -1.77 24.01 19.78
CA ILE A 325 -2.65 24.56 20.83
C ILE A 325 -3.66 25.54 20.23
N GLY A 326 -4.94 25.43 20.60
CA GLY A 326 -5.99 26.34 20.09
C GLY A 326 -6.66 25.89 18.79
N GLU A 327 -6.12 24.88 18.11
CA GLU A 327 -6.63 24.33 16.85
C GLU A 327 -7.95 23.56 17.04
N ALA A 328 -8.87 23.68 16.09
CA ALA A 328 -10.20 23.06 16.14
C ALA A 328 -10.10 21.56 15.88
N GLY A 329 -10.48 20.74 16.88
CA GLY A 329 -10.48 19.29 16.66
C GLY A 329 -11.52 18.89 15.64
N ASP A 330 -11.10 18.34 14.52
CA ASP A 330 -11.97 17.60 13.60
C ASP A 330 -11.85 16.11 13.89
N ASN A 331 -12.95 15.37 13.78
CA ASN A 331 -12.96 13.91 13.86
C ASN A 331 -13.88 13.29 12.80
N GLY A 332 -14.26 14.06 11.78
CA GLY A 332 -15.08 13.59 10.65
C GLY A 332 -16.59 13.48 10.90
N ALA A 333 -17.08 13.67 12.14
CA ALA A 333 -18.52 13.65 12.45
C ALA A 333 -19.02 14.95 13.10
N THR A 334 -18.17 15.58 13.91
CA THR A 334 -18.40 16.87 14.57
C THR A 334 -17.05 17.52 14.78
N SER A 335 -16.93 18.85 14.60
CA SER A 335 -15.83 19.58 15.24
C SER A 335 -15.98 19.36 16.75
N ASP A 336 -15.03 18.67 17.39
CA ASP A 336 -15.04 18.47 18.84
C ASP A 336 -15.04 19.85 19.52
N PHE A 337 -14.31 20.81 18.92
CA PHE A 337 -14.13 22.17 19.42
C PHE A 337 -14.15 23.23 18.31
N ALA A 338 -14.61 24.44 18.66
CA ALA A 338 -14.48 25.60 17.78
C ALA A 338 -13.03 26.13 17.79
N GLN A 339 -12.57 26.61 16.64
CA GLN A 339 -11.26 27.26 16.50
C GLN A 339 -11.12 28.43 17.49
N ALA A 340 -9.97 28.54 18.15
CA ALA A 340 -9.70 29.66 19.04
C ALA A 340 -9.83 31.00 18.33
N LEU A 341 -10.49 31.97 18.98
CA LEU A 341 -10.62 33.31 18.41
C LEU A 341 -9.23 33.95 18.25
N GLY A 342 -8.91 34.38 17.03
CA GLY A 342 -7.59 34.95 16.72
C GLY A 342 -6.45 33.94 16.84
N TYR A 343 -6.76 32.65 16.60
CA TYR A 343 -5.80 31.55 16.58
C TYR A 343 -4.46 31.92 15.95
N ILE A 344 -3.39 31.53 16.65
CA ILE A 344 -2.02 31.56 16.18
C ILE A 344 -1.52 30.11 16.24
N ALA A 345 -1.13 29.54 15.11
CA ALA A 345 -0.57 28.19 15.08
C ALA A 345 0.84 28.19 15.69
N LEU A 346 0.97 27.66 16.92
CA LEU A 346 2.25 27.59 17.63
C LEU A 346 2.85 26.18 17.57
N ASN A 347 4.17 26.09 17.70
CA ASN A 347 4.89 24.84 17.99
C ASN A 347 4.71 24.42 19.47
N LEU A 348 3.47 24.46 19.98
CA LEU A 348 3.07 24.00 21.29
C LEU A 348 1.95 22.97 21.14
N ASN A 349 2.15 21.81 21.75
CA ASN A 349 1.25 20.68 21.65
C ASN A 349 -0.03 20.89 22.49
N ASN A 350 -1.20 20.65 21.90
CA ASN A 350 -2.49 20.57 22.61
C ASN A 350 -2.67 19.21 23.32
N GLY A 351 -1.89 18.20 22.93
CA GLY A 351 -1.97 16.83 23.43
C GLY A 351 -2.92 15.93 22.65
N ASP A 352 -2.86 14.64 22.99
CA ASP A 352 -3.64 13.54 22.39
C ASP A 352 -4.20 12.56 23.46
N GLY A 353 -4.16 12.94 24.74
CA GLY A 353 -4.56 12.09 25.86
C GLY A 353 -3.54 11.01 26.26
N SER A 354 -2.37 10.93 25.61
CA SER A 354 -1.30 10.00 25.97
C SER A 354 -0.66 10.37 27.31
N THR A 355 -0.56 9.41 28.24
CA THR A 355 0.19 9.61 29.50
C THR A 355 1.71 9.69 29.29
N LYS A 356 2.16 9.46 28.05
CA LYS A 356 3.57 9.52 27.69
C LYS A 356 3.99 10.93 27.29
N ASP A 357 3.05 11.82 26.95
CA ASP A 357 3.34 13.22 26.65
C ASP A 357 3.03 14.08 27.90
N PRO A 358 4.01 14.81 28.47
CA PRO A 358 3.75 15.70 29.60
C PRO A 358 2.90 16.92 29.22
N MET A 359 2.73 17.23 27.94
CA MET A 359 1.90 18.31 27.40
C MET A 359 0.60 17.74 26.80
N SER A 360 -0.26 17.20 27.66
CA SER A 360 -1.52 16.56 27.26
C SER A 360 -2.74 17.27 27.87
N LEU A 361 -3.33 18.22 27.13
CA LEU A 361 -4.40 19.10 27.61
C LEU A 361 -5.81 18.65 27.16
N VAL A 362 -5.88 17.82 26.11
CA VAL A 362 -7.13 17.25 25.59
C VAL A 362 -7.02 15.74 25.44
N ALA A 363 -8.14 15.04 25.58
CA ALA A 363 -8.26 13.62 25.24
C ALA A 363 -8.91 13.51 23.85
N TRP A 364 -8.06 13.55 22.81
CA TRP A 364 -8.47 13.52 21.41
C TRP A 364 -7.52 12.62 20.63
N ASP A 365 -8.07 11.82 19.70
CA ASP A 365 -7.30 10.93 18.83
C ASP A 365 -7.75 11.12 17.38
N PRO A 366 -6.83 11.13 16.40
CA PRO A 366 -7.17 11.04 14.99
C PRO A 366 -7.80 9.69 14.65
N LYS A 367 -8.44 9.60 13.48
CA LYS A 367 -9.07 8.37 12.97
C LYS A 367 -8.06 7.35 12.42
N ASN A 368 -6.86 7.82 12.10
CA ASN A 368 -5.75 7.00 11.59
C ASN A 368 -6.17 6.24 10.32
N TYR A 369 -6.68 6.99 9.35
CA TYR A 369 -6.80 6.55 7.96
C TYR A 369 -5.62 7.11 7.19
N ASP A 370 -5.08 6.32 6.28
CA ASP A 370 -4.25 6.80 5.18
C ASP A 370 -5.18 7.33 4.09
N GLN A 371 -4.80 8.41 3.41
CA GLN A 371 -5.67 9.16 2.51
C GLN A 371 -5.03 9.42 1.15
N MET A 372 -5.79 9.17 0.08
CA MET A 372 -5.40 9.55 -1.27
C MET A 372 -5.83 10.99 -1.58
N HIS A 373 -4.98 11.78 -2.22
CA HIS A 373 -5.28 13.14 -2.65
C HIS A 373 -4.92 13.36 -4.11
N GLU A 374 -5.74 14.15 -4.82
CA GLU A 374 -5.27 14.85 -6.02
C GLU A 374 -4.68 16.19 -5.57
N VAL A 375 -3.40 16.41 -5.87
CA VAL A 375 -2.63 17.56 -5.41
C VAL A 375 -2.30 18.55 -6.52
N THR A 376 -2.89 18.37 -7.70
CA THR A 376 -2.63 19.14 -8.93
C THR A 376 -2.81 20.65 -8.71
N ARG A 377 -1.72 21.41 -8.85
CA ARG A 377 -1.72 22.89 -8.78
C ARG A 377 -2.40 23.48 -10.02
N SER A 378 -2.97 24.68 -9.90
CA SER A 378 -3.84 25.26 -10.95
C SER A 378 -3.23 25.41 -12.35
N ASP A 379 -1.91 25.62 -12.43
CA ASP A 379 -1.17 25.70 -13.69
C ASP A 379 -1.12 24.36 -14.42
N ASP A 380 -0.97 23.26 -13.68
CA ASP A 380 -1.00 21.89 -14.21
C ASP A 380 -2.41 21.37 -14.43
N LEU A 381 -3.34 21.78 -13.56
CA LEU A 381 -4.76 21.47 -13.70
C LEU A 381 -5.31 22.08 -15.00
N ALA A 382 -4.75 23.19 -15.47
CA ALA A 382 -5.05 23.81 -16.77
C ALA A 382 -6.56 24.07 -16.99
N GLY A 383 -7.28 24.42 -15.93
CA GLY A 383 -8.72 24.67 -15.95
C GLY A 383 -9.61 23.43 -15.94
N ARG A 384 -9.03 22.22 -15.80
CA ARG A 384 -9.78 20.99 -15.50
C ARG A 384 -10.37 21.04 -14.09
N VAL A 385 -11.28 20.11 -13.81
CA VAL A 385 -11.89 19.97 -12.48
C VAL A 385 -10.96 19.13 -11.60
N LEU A 386 -10.63 19.65 -10.42
CA LEU A 386 -9.90 18.92 -9.39
C LEU A 386 -10.82 17.85 -8.77
N ALA A 387 -10.34 16.62 -8.63
CA ALA A 387 -11.02 15.58 -7.90
C ALA A 387 -11.06 15.91 -6.41
N ALA A 388 -12.18 15.63 -5.76
CA ALA A 388 -12.32 15.82 -4.32
C ALA A 388 -13.37 14.89 -3.74
N GLY A 389 -13.11 14.43 -2.52
CA GLY A 389 -14.05 13.69 -1.70
C GLY A 389 -15.14 14.53 -1.05
N GLN A 390 -15.74 13.97 0.00
CA GLN A 390 -16.89 14.57 0.69
C GLN A 390 -16.53 15.88 1.42
N GLY A 391 -15.29 16.00 1.89
CA GLY A 391 -14.76 17.23 2.50
C GLY A 391 -14.57 18.38 1.50
N GLY A 392 -14.52 18.07 0.19
CA GLY A 392 -14.08 19.01 -0.83
C GLY A 392 -12.58 19.32 -0.71
N ALA A 393 -11.91 19.54 -1.84
CA ALA A 393 -10.51 19.91 -1.83
C ALA A 393 -10.34 21.28 -1.15
N GLN A 394 -9.54 21.32 -0.10
CA GLN A 394 -9.17 22.59 0.51
C GLN A 394 -8.13 23.28 -0.38
N THR A 395 -8.39 24.53 -0.73
CA THR A 395 -7.54 25.29 -1.63
C THR A 395 -7.33 26.72 -1.15
N TYR A 396 -6.19 27.30 -1.52
CA TYR A 396 -5.89 28.71 -1.30
C TYR A 396 -5.13 29.28 -2.49
N THR A 397 -5.18 30.60 -2.67
CA THR A 397 -4.50 31.28 -3.78
C THR A 397 -3.30 32.06 -3.27
N LEU A 398 -2.14 31.81 -3.88
CA LEU A 398 -0.89 32.54 -3.64
C LEU A 398 -0.21 32.76 -4.99
N ASP A 399 0.40 33.91 -5.21
CA ASP A 399 1.15 34.25 -6.43
C ASP A 399 0.41 34.03 -7.77
N GLY A 400 -0.93 34.08 -7.73
CA GLY A 400 -1.79 33.86 -8.89
C GLY A 400 -2.05 32.38 -9.22
N LEU A 401 -1.53 31.45 -8.42
CA LEU A 401 -1.78 30.02 -8.49
C LEU A 401 -2.73 29.59 -7.36
N THR A 402 -3.54 28.57 -7.61
CA THR A 402 -4.35 27.90 -6.59
C THR A 402 -3.67 26.60 -6.20
N TYR A 403 -3.42 26.45 -4.91
CA TYR A 403 -2.76 25.32 -4.27
C TYR A 403 -3.79 24.45 -3.59
N VAL A 404 -3.54 23.14 -3.53
CA VAL A 404 -4.30 22.18 -2.73
C VAL A 404 -3.63 22.01 -1.37
N TYR A 405 -4.42 21.94 -0.30
CA TYR A 405 -3.96 21.73 1.07
C TYR A 405 -4.49 20.40 1.63
N GLY A 406 -3.60 19.53 2.10
CA GLY A 406 -3.93 18.17 2.57
C GLY A 406 -4.43 18.07 4.02
N GLY A 407 -4.39 19.15 4.81
CA GLY A 407 -4.97 19.17 6.15
C GLY A 407 -4.05 18.82 7.33
N HIS A 408 -2.78 18.48 7.11
CA HIS A 408 -1.79 18.40 8.20
C HIS A 408 -1.21 19.78 8.53
N PRO A 409 -1.29 20.26 9.78
CA PRO A 409 -0.77 21.58 10.15
C PRO A 409 0.76 21.68 10.06
N ASN A 410 1.25 22.79 9.53
CA ASN A 410 2.63 23.23 9.65
C ASN A 410 2.66 24.64 10.27
N PRO A 411 2.80 24.76 11.61
CA PRO A 411 2.84 26.04 12.31
C PRO A 411 3.88 27.01 11.74
N THR A 412 5.05 26.49 11.37
CA THR A 412 6.16 27.29 10.80
C THR A 412 5.74 28.01 9.52
N ARG A 413 5.04 27.35 8.58
CA ARG A 413 4.50 28.01 7.38
C ARG A 413 3.25 28.83 7.66
N ALA A 414 2.46 28.45 8.66
CA ALA A 414 1.25 29.17 9.02
C ALA A 414 1.52 30.55 9.62
N GLU A 415 2.59 30.69 10.40
CA GLU A 415 2.82 31.87 11.26
C GLU A 415 4.24 32.45 11.18
N GLY A 416 5.19 31.76 10.53
CA GLY A 416 6.59 32.17 10.50
C GLY A 416 7.20 32.21 11.91
N SER A 417 7.89 33.29 12.23
CA SER A 417 8.55 33.49 13.53
C SER A 417 7.59 33.50 14.73
N ARG A 418 6.30 33.82 14.53
CA ARG A 418 5.29 33.78 15.60
C ARG A 418 4.96 32.35 16.04
N ALA A 419 5.21 31.35 15.20
CA ALA A 419 5.05 29.95 15.59
C ALA A 419 5.96 29.57 16.76
N GLY A 420 7.11 30.25 16.88
CA GLY A 420 8.18 29.98 17.83
C GLY A 420 8.95 28.69 17.50
N LEU A 421 10.10 28.51 18.15
CA LEU A 421 10.85 27.25 18.11
C LEU A 421 10.84 26.62 19.50
N LEU A 422 10.55 25.32 19.56
CA LEU A 422 10.48 24.55 20.80
C LEU A 422 11.89 24.14 21.22
N PHE A 423 12.27 24.50 22.44
CA PHE A 423 13.47 24.00 23.09
C PHE A 423 13.13 22.77 23.93
N THR A 424 13.80 21.65 23.67
CA THR A 424 13.53 20.30 24.20
C THR A 424 14.72 19.78 25.03
N PRO A 425 14.88 20.18 26.30
CA PRO A 425 16.06 19.84 27.11
C PRO A 425 16.10 18.39 27.62
N GLU A 426 15.00 17.67 27.51
CA GLU A 426 14.86 16.27 27.94
C GLU A 426 14.34 15.42 26.77
N ALA A 427 14.12 14.12 26.99
CA ALA A 427 13.56 13.26 25.95
C ALA A 427 12.17 13.77 25.51
N GLY A 428 12.02 14.06 24.21
CA GLY A 428 10.80 14.63 23.66
C GLY A 428 10.51 16.05 24.16
N VAL A 429 9.26 16.32 24.54
CA VAL A 429 8.76 17.61 25.03
C VAL A 429 8.84 17.76 26.57
N GLY A 430 9.62 16.90 27.25
CA GLY A 430 9.88 17.00 28.68
C GLY A 430 10.58 18.31 29.05
N ASN A 431 10.00 19.08 29.98
CA ASN A 431 10.50 20.41 30.37
C ASN A 431 10.74 21.38 29.19
N ALA A 432 9.98 21.21 28.10
CA ALA A 432 10.12 22.05 26.93
C ALA A 432 9.59 23.48 27.14
N PHE A 433 10.17 24.42 26.39
CA PHE A 433 9.78 25.83 26.37
C PHE A 433 9.74 26.35 24.94
N LEU A 434 8.69 27.08 24.57
CA LEU A 434 8.60 27.76 23.28
C LEU A 434 9.41 29.07 23.34
N LEU A 435 10.38 29.20 22.46
CA LEU A 435 11.15 30.43 22.29
C LEU A 435 10.45 31.31 21.24
N VAL A 436 10.11 32.54 21.64
CA VAL A 436 9.43 33.50 20.76
C VAL A 436 10.18 34.84 20.77
N SER A 437 10.25 35.45 19.59
CA SER A 437 10.98 36.68 19.36
C SER A 437 10.40 37.85 20.16
N ASN A 438 11.26 38.58 20.87
CA ASN A 438 10.90 39.82 21.57
C ASN A 438 11.03 41.07 20.70
N VAL A 439 11.16 40.90 19.39
CA VAL A 439 11.07 41.96 18.38
C VAL A 439 9.89 41.67 17.44
N ASP A 440 9.47 42.64 16.64
CA ASP A 440 8.50 42.45 15.56
C ASP A 440 9.26 41.91 14.34
N SER A 441 9.49 40.59 14.28
CA SER A 441 10.32 40.02 13.22
C SER A 441 9.54 39.87 11.89
N ALA A 442 8.21 39.74 11.97
CA ALA A 442 7.33 39.69 10.80
C ALA A 442 6.88 41.07 10.29
N GLY A 443 7.14 42.15 11.04
CA GLY A 443 6.79 43.52 10.67
C GLY A 443 5.28 43.79 10.66
N ASN A 444 4.52 43.09 11.49
CA ASN A 444 3.06 43.08 11.46
C ASN A 444 2.42 44.27 12.23
N GLY A 445 3.22 45.03 12.98
CA GLY A 445 2.81 46.27 13.65
C GLY A 445 1.97 46.10 14.92
N GLY A 446 1.84 44.88 15.46
CA GLY A 446 1.06 44.56 16.66
C GLY A 446 1.84 44.59 17.99
N GLY A 447 3.17 44.66 17.94
CA GLY A 447 4.05 44.54 19.10
C GLY A 447 5.25 43.66 18.76
N SER A 448 5.96 43.14 19.75
CA SER A 448 6.86 42.01 19.47
C SER A 448 6.06 40.72 19.21
N ASP A 449 6.65 39.76 18.50
CA ASP A 449 6.00 38.45 18.26
C ASP A 449 5.58 37.80 19.59
N TYR A 450 6.41 37.91 20.62
CA TYR A 450 6.13 37.44 21.98
C TYR A 450 4.92 38.13 22.61
N ASP A 451 4.78 39.45 22.45
CA ASP A 451 3.65 40.19 23.03
C ASP A 451 2.32 39.72 22.42
N GLU A 452 2.31 39.44 21.12
CA GLU A 452 1.13 38.90 20.43
C GLU A 452 0.79 37.49 20.90
N VAL A 453 1.77 36.59 20.94
CA VAL A 453 1.60 35.20 21.37
C VAL A 453 1.11 35.14 22.81
N ILE A 454 1.72 35.90 23.72
CA ILE A 454 1.29 35.94 25.13
C ILE A 454 -0.11 36.53 25.27
N ALA A 455 -0.42 37.63 24.58
CA ALA A 455 -1.76 38.22 24.64
C ALA A 455 -2.83 37.24 24.16
N TRP A 456 -2.54 36.47 23.10
CA TRP A 456 -3.42 35.43 22.60
C TRP A 456 -3.57 34.26 23.59
N LEU A 457 -2.46 33.70 24.10
CA LEU A 457 -2.50 32.61 25.07
C LEU A 457 -3.23 32.99 26.37
N GLN A 458 -3.07 34.22 26.85
CA GLN A 458 -3.85 34.74 27.99
C GLN A 458 -5.35 34.76 27.69
N ALA A 459 -5.73 35.08 26.44
CA ALA A 459 -7.12 35.04 26.00
C ALA A 459 -7.64 33.59 25.94
N VAL A 460 -6.80 32.64 25.51
CA VAL A 460 -7.11 31.20 25.52
C VAL A 460 -7.35 30.71 26.95
N GLU A 461 -6.41 30.98 27.87
CA GLU A 461 -6.50 30.64 29.30
C GLU A 461 -7.73 31.28 29.99
N ALA A 462 -8.02 32.56 29.70
CA ALA A 462 -9.13 33.29 30.30
C ALA A 462 -10.53 32.82 29.82
N ASN A 463 -10.62 32.25 28.62
CA ASN A 463 -11.89 31.80 28.04
C ASN A 463 -12.29 30.36 28.44
N ASN A 464 -11.56 29.73 29.37
CA ASN A 464 -11.84 28.37 29.86
C ASN A 464 -13.31 28.17 30.32
N ALA A 465 -13.94 29.21 30.90
CA ALA A 465 -15.34 29.14 31.38
C ALA A 465 -16.43 29.22 30.28
N ALA A 466 -16.10 29.62 29.04
CA ALA A 466 -17.06 29.88 27.96
C ALA A 466 -17.40 28.67 27.08
N TYR A 467 -16.72 27.52 27.26
CA TYR A 467 -16.96 26.28 26.50
C TYR A 467 -17.21 25.09 27.43
N PRO A 468 -18.33 25.11 28.18
CA PRO A 468 -18.52 24.26 29.33
C PRO A 468 -19.16 22.96 28.88
N THR A 469 -18.38 21.88 28.76
CA THR A 469 -18.70 20.61 29.45
C THR A 469 -17.67 19.49 29.29
N LEU A 470 -16.63 19.59 28.45
CA LEU A 470 -15.57 18.56 28.38
C LEU A 470 -14.11 19.03 28.15
N GLY A 471 -13.80 20.34 28.25
CA GLY A 471 -12.40 20.84 28.23
C GLY A 471 -11.83 21.00 26.82
N VAL A 472 -11.79 22.25 26.36
CA VAL A 472 -11.51 22.56 24.94
C VAL A 472 -10.10 23.12 24.70
N TYR A 473 -9.52 23.79 25.71
CA TYR A 473 -8.09 24.15 25.69
C TYR A 473 -7.31 23.60 26.89
N GLY A 474 -7.99 22.92 27.82
CA GLY A 474 -7.42 22.20 28.98
C GLY A 474 -6.58 22.99 29.98
N ALA A 475 -6.19 24.23 29.66
CA ALA A 475 -5.19 24.98 30.37
C ALA A 475 -5.75 25.79 31.56
N ASP A 476 -5.13 25.61 32.72
CA ASP A 476 -5.32 26.47 33.88
C ASP A 476 -4.68 27.85 33.67
N ASP A 477 -5.06 28.84 34.51
CA ASP A 477 -4.46 30.18 34.49
C ASP A 477 -2.93 30.10 34.54
N GLN A 478 -2.27 30.68 33.53
CA GLN A 478 -0.83 30.70 33.32
C GLN A 478 -0.15 29.37 32.92
N GLU A 479 -0.90 28.29 32.69
CA GLU A 479 -0.31 27.00 32.32
C GLU A 479 0.47 27.06 31.00
N LEU A 480 -0.08 27.74 29.99
CA LEU A 480 0.54 27.89 28.66
C LEU A 480 1.54 29.03 28.65
N THR A 481 1.17 30.19 29.19
CA THR A 481 2.01 31.40 29.14
C THR A 481 3.34 31.23 29.88
N ARG A 482 3.41 30.39 30.93
CA ARG A 482 4.65 30.05 31.64
C ARG A 482 5.64 29.20 30.83
N LYS A 483 5.17 28.59 29.73
CA LYS A 483 5.98 27.78 28.81
C LYS A 483 6.58 28.59 27.67
N VAL A 484 6.31 29.90 27.60
CA VAL A 484 6.80 30.77 26.53
C VAL A 484 7.88 31.71 27.05
N LEU A 485 9.02 31.74 26.36
CA LEU A 485 10.19 32.55 26.72
C LEU A 485 10.44 33.62 25.65
N ALA A 486 10.49 34.87 26.09
CA ALA A 486 10.87 36.00 25.24
C ALA A 486 12.39 36.01 25.03
N VAL A 487 12.84 35.90 23.79
CA VAL A 487 14.27 35.93 23.43
C VAL A 487 14.53 36.88 22.27
N THR A 488 15.73 37.47 22.22
CA THR A 488 16.16 38.29 21.08
C THR A 488 16.81 37.40 20.03
N PRO A 489 16.36 37.46 18.76
CA PRO A 489 17.02 36.76 17.65
C PRO A 489 18.54 36.99 17.61
N GLY A 490 19.31 35.93 17.35
CA GLY A 490 20.78 35.95 17.27
C GLY A 490 21.50 36.02 18.62
N VAL A 491 20.78 35.90 19.74
CA VAL A 491 21.37 35.88 21.08
C VAL A 491 21.22 34.49 21.70
N LEU A 492 22.33 33.93 22.17
CA LEU A 492 22.35 32.66 22.91
C LEU A 492 22.00 32.88 24.39
N TYR A 493 21.11 32.05 24.93
CA TYR A 493 20.66 32.11 26.32
C TYR A 493 20.98 30.82 27.08
N ASP A 494 21.28 30.96 28.38
CA ASP A 494 21.18 29.86 29.34
C ASP A 494 19.71 29.79 29.83
N ILE A 495 19.07 28.64 29.66
CA ILE A 495 17.65 28.41 29.99
C ILE A 495 17.54 27.69 31.34
N TYR A 496 16.68 28.21 32.21
CA TYR A 496 16.42 27.67 33.54
C TYR A 496 14.96 27.32 33.73
N GLY A 497 14.68 26.13 34.27
CA GLY A 497 13.34 25.70 34.68
C GLY A 497 13.14 25.80 36.19
N PHE A 498 11.88 25.97 36.62
CA PHE A 498 11.49 26.08 38.01
C PHE A 498 10.48 25.00 38.42
N ALA A 499 10.36 24.76 39.73
CA ALA A 499 9.50 23.72 40.28
C ALA A 499 8.00 23.95 40.04
N ASP A 500 7.60 25.18 39.69
CA ASP A 500 6.23 25.53 39.30
C ASP A 500 5.96 25.39 37.79
N GLY A 501 6.93 24.83 37.04
CA GLY A 501 6.85 24.59 35.60
C GLY A 501 7.23 25.78 34.73
N SER A 502 7.49 26.96 35.32
CA SER A 502 7.91 28.16 34.60
C SER A 502 9.38 28.08 34.15
N GLY A 503 9.73 28.93 33.19
CA GLY A 503 11.10 29.06 32.68
C GLY A 503 11.60 30.51 32.76
N GLN A 504 12.92 30.67 32.76
CA GLN A 504 13.58 31.96 32.65
C GLN A 504 14.85 31.83 31.80
N VAL A 505 15.10 32.85 30.98
CA VAL A 505 16.33 32.98 30.19
C VAL A 505 17.26 34.02 30.79
N VAL A 506 18.57 33.77 30.68
CA VAL A 506 19.62 34.79 30.88
C VAL A 506 20.60 34.69 29.73
N VAL A 507 21.15 35.80 29.26
CA VAL A 507 22.18 35.77 28.20
C VAL A 507 23.30 34.82 28.63
N ALA A 508 23.74 33.94 27.73
CA ALA A 508 24.67 32.87 28.06
C ALA A 508 25.92 33.37 28.80
N GLY A 509 26.23 32.73 29.93
CA GLY A 509 27.30 33.16 30.85
C GLY A 509 26.87 34.22 31.88
N GLY A 510 25.60 34.60 31.89
CA GLY A 510 24.98 35.47 32.90
C GLY A 510 24.87 34.81 34.28
N ALA A 511 24.41 35.59 35.27
CA ALA A 511 24.19 35.06 36.61
C ALA A 511 22.92 34.19 36.65
N ALA A 512 23.05 32.95 37.13
CA ALA A 512 21.94 32.03 37.28
C ALA A 512 20.82 32.62 38.17
N PRO A 513 19.54 32.50 37.78
CA PRO A 513 18.42 32.94 38.60
C PRO A 513 18.31 32.11 39.89
N GLN A 514 17.89 32.74 40.98
CA GLN A 514 17.76 32.07 42.26
C GLN A 514 16.65 31.00 42.20
N GLY A 515 17.00 29.75 42.50
CA GLY A 515 16.04 28.64 42.57
C GLY A 515 15.71 27.98 41.22
N GLY A 516 16.32 28.44 40.12
CA GLY A 516 16.20 27.82 38.80
C GLY A 516 17.20 26.67 38.61
N THR A 517 16.77 25.64 37.91
CA THR A 517 17.60 24.52 37.45
C THR A 517 18.03 24.79 36.01
N PHE A 518 19.34 24.76 35.73
CA PHE A 518 19.84 24.92 34.36
C PHE A 518 19.44 23.73 33.51
N LEU A 519 18.80 23.98 32.37
CA LEU A 519 18.28 22.96 31.45
C LEU A 519 19.13 22.83 30.19
N GLY A 520 19.70 23.92 29.70
CA GLY A 520 20.54 23.92 28.51
C GLY A 520 20.69 25.31 27.92
N LYS A 521 21.20 25.36 26.69
CA LYS A 521 21.37 26.61 25.95
C LYS A 521 20.61 26.54 24.65
N ALA A 522 19.92 27.63 24.31
CA ALA A 522 19.30 27.83 23.02
C ALA A 522 19.09 29.33 22.78
N GLY A 523 18.77 29.68 21.54
CA GLY A 523 18.37 31.02 21.13
C GLY A 523 17.50 30.93 19.89
N LEU A 524 16.88 32.04 19.49
CA LEU A 524 16.25 32.09 18.17
C LEU A 524 17.30 32.48 17.11
N PRO A 525 17.23 31.89 15.91
CA PRO A 525 18.09 32.29 14.80
C PRO A 525 18.02 33.77 14.50
N ALA A 526 19.15 34.37 14.10
CA ALA A 526 19.22 35.81 13.84
C ALA A 526 18.29 36.26 12.70
N ASP A 527 18.04 35.36 11.77
CA ASP A 527 17.24 35.51 10.56
C ASP A 527 15.90 34.76 10.63
N ILE A 528 15.39 34.46 11.83
CA ILE A 528 14.10 33.75 12.01
C ILE A 528 12.91 34.40 11.28
N GLY A 529 12.95 35.72 11.05
CA GLY A 529 11.95 36.44 10.26
C GLY A 529 11.97 36.13 8.76
N GLU A 530 13.02 35.46 8.26
CA GLU A 530 13.22 35.06 6.87
C GLU A 530 12.91 33.57 6.63
N ILE A 531 12.41 32.84 7.64
CA ILE A 531 12.13 31.39 7.55
C ILE A 531 11.15 31.05 6.41
N ILE A 532 10.21 31.95 6.16
CA ILE A 532 9.24 31.90 5.06
C ILE A 532 9.08 33.29 4.44
N ALA A 533 8.71 33.33 3.17
CA ALA A 533 8.46 34.59 2.48
C ALA A 533 7.13 35.25 2.87
N ALA A 534 6.10 34.43 3.12
CA ALA A 534 4.79 34.88 3.54
C ALA A 534 4.10 33.78 4.34
N ALA A 535 3.50 34.15 5.46
CA ALA A 535 2.69 33.28 6.29
C ALA A 535 1.37 32.92 5.60
N ASN A 536 0.95 31.66 5.73
CA ASN A 536 -0.31 31.17 5.20
C ASN A 536 -1.16 30.50 6.29
N PRO A 537 -2.09 31.23 6.94
CA PRO A 537 -2.87 30.70 8.06
C PRO A 537 -3.67 29.44 7.76
N VAL A 538 -3.95 29.13 6.49
CA VAL A 538 -4.61 27.86 6.10
C VAL A 538 -3.80 26.65 6.54
N GLU A 539 -2.47 26.77 6.53
CA GLU A 539 -1.56 25.69 6.91
C GLU A 539 -1.48 25.46 8.42
N GLY A 540 -2.20 26.23 9.23
CA GLY A 540 -2.37 25.95 10.66
C GLY A 540 -3.56 25.04 10.96
N ASN A 541 -4.41 24.72 9.98
CA ASN A 541 -5.68 24.05 10.21
C ASN A 541 -5.54 22.53 10.08
N TYR A 542 -5.99 21.78 11.07
CA TYR A 542 -6.06 20.33 10.98
C TYR A 542 -7.35 19.91 10.27
N LEU A 543 -7.25 18.95 9.36
CA LEU A 543 -8.40 18.27 8.77
C LEU A 543 -8.26 16.77 9.00
N GLU A 544 -9.38 16.11 9.28
CA GLU A 544 -9.37 14.69 9.60
C GLU A 544 -9.22 13.86 8.32
N GLY A 545 -8.18 13.03 8.31
CA GLY A 545 -7.81 12.17 7.19
C GLY A 545 -8.96 11.26 6.76
N GLY A 546 -9.35 11.35 5.49
CA GLY A 546 -10.43 10.56 4.91
C GLY A 546 -11.84 11.11 5.13
N PHE A 547 -12.02 12.21 5.85
CA PHE A 547 -13.34 12.77 6.15
C PHE A 547 -13.49 14.21 5.65
N THR A 548 -12.61 15.12 6.11
CA THR A 548 -12.75 16.57 5.87
C THR A 548 -11.57 17.17 5.12
N ASP A 549 -10.51 16.40 4.93
CA ASP A 549 -9.29 16.75 4.19
C ASP A 549 -9.48 16.81 2.67
N GLY A 550 -10.55 16.23 2.14
CA GLY A 550 -10.84 16.17 0.71
C GLY A 550 -10.34 14.90 0.01
N ALA A 551 -9.95 13.88 0.79
CA ALA A 551 -9.44 12.60 0.29
C ALA A 551 -10.33 11.94 -0.78
N LEU A 552 -9.72 11.18 -1.68
CA LEU A 552 -10.38 10.46 -2.78
C LEU A 552 -10.61 8.98 -2.47
N ASP A 553 -9.70 8.37 -1.73
CA ASP A 553 -9.81 7.03 -1.14
C ASP A 553 -9.20 7.08 0.25
N SER A 554 -9.60 6.13 1.10
CA SER A 554 -9.11 6.05 2.47
C SER A 554 -9.01 4.60 2.89
N GLY A 555 -7.93 4.29 3.59
CA GLY A 555 -7.66 2.92 4.03
C GLY A 555 -6.83 2.87 5.28
N LYS A 556 -6.59 1.66 5.78
CA LYS A 556 -5.68 1.40 6.89
C LYS A 556 -4.66 0.39 6.46
N GLY A 557 -3.40 0.59 6.80
CA GLY A 557 -2.39 -0.43 6.58
C GLY A 557 -1.02 0.09 6.18
N SER A 558 -0.73 1.38 6.28
CA SER A 558 0.44 2.01 5.66
C SER A 558 0.35 1.81 4.15
N ILE A 559 -0.44 2.67 3.52
CA ILE A 559 -0.54 2.74 2.07
C ILE A 559 0.64 3.56 1.54
N ASN A 560 1.43 2.92 0.70
CA ASN A 560 2.72 3.41 0.22
C ASN A 560 2.67 3.52 -1.31
N GLY A 561 3.63 2.93 -2.02
CA GLY A 561 3.90 3.15 -3.45
C GLY A 561 2.67 3.32 -4.33
N LEU A 562 2.79 4.19 -5.31
CA LEU A 562 1.72 4.62 -6.20
C LEU A 562 2.21 4.46 -7.64
N THR A 563 1.33 4.03 -8.55
CA THR A 563 1.63 4.02 -9.99
C THR A 563 0.35 4.16 -10.81
N GLU A 564 0.42 4.73 -12.00
CA GLU A 564 -0.64 4.68 -13.00
C GLU A 564 -0.57 3.40 -13.85
N TYR A 565 -1.72 2.81 -14.16
CA TYR A 565 -1.82 1.73 -15.15
C TYR A 565 -2.09 2.32 -16.54
N THR A 566 -1.14 2.23 -17.48
CA THR A 566 -1.22 2.92 -18.78
C THR A 566 -1.53 2.00 -19.96
N SER A 567 -1.71 0.69 -19.74
CA SER A 567 -2.06 -0.23 -20.84
C SER A 567 -3.56 -0.25 -21.12
N THR A 568 -3.91 -0.35 -22.39
CA THR A 568 -5.29 -0.55 -22.85
C THR A 568 -5.72 -2.02 -22.92
N VAL A 569 -4.86 -2.97 -22.55
CA VAL A 569 -5.09 -4.40 -22.75
C VAL A 569 -6.30 -4.96 -21.99
N LEU A 570 -6.64 -4.33 -20.86
CA LEU A 570 -7.81 -4.68 -20.04
C LEU A 570 -9.02 -3.76 -20.31
N ASP A 571 -8.93 -2.82 -21.26
CA ASP A 571 -10.04 -1.92 -21.60
C ASP A 571 -11.01 -2.61 -22.56
N GLY A 572 -12.30 -2.58 -22.25
CA GLY A 572 -13.33 -3.33 -22.99
C GLY A 572 -14.37 -3.94 -22.06
N GLY A 573 -15.46 -4.50 -22.60
CA GLY A 573 -16.43 -5.25 -21.78
C GLY A 573 -17.16 -4.47 -20.66
N GLY A 574 -17.01 -3.14 -20.58
CA GLY A 574 -17.48 -2.34 -19.43
C GLY A 574 -16.44 -2.14 -18.32
N VAL A 575 -15.18 -2.53 -18.59
CA VAL A 575 -13.97 -2.26 -17.82
C VAL A 575 -13.14 -1.17 -18.49
N ASP A 576 -12.53 -0.30 -17.67
CA ASP A 576 -11.60 0.75 -18.09
C ASP A 576 -10.45 0.79 -17.08
N MET A 577 -9.30 0.23 -17.49
CA MET A 577 -8.11 0.11 -16.65
C MET A 577 -7.05 1.14 -17.05
N SER A 578 -7.02 1.61 -18.30
CA SER A 578 -6.09 2.65 -18.69
C SER A 578 -6.35 3.94 -17.91
N GLY A 579 -5.27 4.46 -17.34
CA GLY A 579 -5.32 5.53 -16.37
C GLY A 579 -5.83 5.13 -14.99
N ALA A 580 -6.06 3.87 -14.63
CA ALA A 580 -6.35 3.53 -13.24
C ALA A 580 -5.12 3.83 -12.35
N LEU A 581 -5.36 4.20 -11.09
CA LEU A 581 -4.31 4.40 -10.10
C LEU A 581 -4.18 3.15 -9.23
N ILE A 582 -2.96 2.75 -8.90
CA ILE A 582 -2.70 1.55 -8.10
C ILE A 582 -1.85 1.96 -6.90
N ALA A 583 -2.31 1.62 -5.69
CA ALA A 583 -1.62 1.93 -4.45
C ALA A 583 -1.28 0.67 -3.65
N ALA A 584 -0.09 0.61 -3.04
CA ALA A 584 0.38 -0.55 -2.28
C ALA A 584 0.02 -0.44 -0.79
N SER A 585 -0.83 -1.32 -0.28
CA SER A 585 -1.15 -1.41 1.16
C SER A 585 -0.27 -2.45 1.85
N LEU A 586 0.78 -1.98 2.52
CA LEU A 586 1.85 -2.83 3.07
C LEU A 586 1.33 -3.86 4.09
N ASN A 587 0.64 -3.40 5.13
CA ASN A 587 0.21 -4.27 6.23
C ASN A 587 -1.05 -5.09 5.89
N GLN A 588 -1.80 -4.69 4.87
CA GLN A 588 -2.95 -5.48 4.37
C GLN A 588 -2.52 -6.52 3.34
N GLY A 589 -1.29 -6.46 2.82
CA GLY A 589 -0.80 -7.40 1.81
C GLY A 589 -1.56 -7.30 0.49
N SER A 590 -1.90 -6.09 0.05
CA SER A 590 -2.77 -5.90 -1.11
C SER A 590 -2.46 -4.63 -1.90
N LEU A 591 -2.81 -4.63 -3.18
CA LEU A 591 -2.84 -3.44 -4.03
C LEU A 591 -4.28 -2.95 -4.17
N ILE A 592 -4.49 -1.66 -4.03
CA ILE A 592 -5.79 -1.00 -4.25
C ILE A 592 -5.78 -0.47 -5.67
N VAL A 593 -6.70 -0.92 -6.51
CA VAL A 593 -6.88 -0.42 -7.88
C VAL A 593 -8.05 0.57 -7.86
N ILE A 594 -7.82 1.78 -8.36
CA ILE A 594 -8.74 2.93 -8.26
C ILE A 594 -9.03 3.46 -9.67
N GLY A 595 -10.30 3.44 -10.03
CA GLY A 595 -10.78 3.92 -11.32
C GLY A 595 -10.88 5.45 -11.39
N ARG A 596 -10.65 5.98 -12.59
CA ARG A 596 -10.89 7.39 -12.93
C ARG A 596 -11.95 7.48 -14.03
N ASP A 597 -12.71 8.57 -14.02
CA ASP A 597 -13.63 8.83 -15.14
C ASP A 597 -12.88 9.33 -16.39
N ALA A 598 -13.59 9.47 -17.50
CA ALA A 598 -13.02 9.95 -18.77
C ALA A 598 -12.43 11.38 -18.73
N ASN A 599 -12.56 12.12 -17.63
CA ASN A 599 -11.92 13.42 -17.40
C ASN A 599 -10.71 13.31 -16.44
N GLY A 600 -10.29 12.09 -16.11
CA GLY A 600 -9.23 11.80 -15.15
C GLY A 600 -9.65 12.05 -13.70
N VAL A 601 -10.95 12.08 -13.37
CA VAL A 601 -11.44 12.38 -12.02
C VAL A 601 -11.83 11.11 -11.29
N VAL A 602 -11.21 10.84 -10.13
CA VAL A 602 -11.64 9.79 -9.20
C VAL A 602 -13.01 10.16 -8.63
N GLN A 603 -14.00 9.29 -8.84
CA GLN A 603 -15.32 9.44 -8.21
C GLN A 603 -15.28 8.84 -6.82
N THR A 604 -16.08 9.37 -5.89
CA THR A 604 -16.04 8.96 -4.48
C THR A 604 -17.41 8.53 -3.93
N ALA A 605 -17.39 7.72 -2.88
CA ALA A 605 -18.54 7.27 -2.12
C ALA A 605 -18.24 7.31 -0.62
N THR A 606 -19.28 7.32 0.23
CA THR A 606 -19.11 7.18 1.68
C THR A 606 -18.94 5.71 2.05
N GLY A 607 -17.83 5.38 2.70
CA GLY A 607 -17.57 4.09 3.31
C GLY A 607 -18.41 3.82 4.56
N SER A 608 -18.29 2.60 5.08
CA SER A 608 -19.12 2.13 6.19
C SER A 608 -18.85 2.84 7.52
N SER A 609 -17.67 3.43 7.69
CA SER A 609 -17.29 4.21 8.88
C SER A 609 -17.45 5.71 8.67
N GLY A 610 -18.00 6.14 7.52
CA GLY A 610 -18.15 7.54 7.13
C GLY A 610 -16.96 8.14 6.38
N GLU A 611 -15.90 7.35 6.18
CA GLU A 611 -14.71 7.71 5.42
C GLU A 611 -15.02 7.87 3.93
N THR A 612 -14.18 8.61 3.21
CA THR A 612 -14.27 8.71 1.76
C THR A 612 -13.56 7.53 1.11
N LEU A 613 -14.26 6.79 0.27
CA LEU A 613 -13.70 5.72 -0.56
C LEU A 613 -13.82 6.11 -2.04
N ALA A 614 -12.89 5.63 -2.85
CA ALA A 614 -13.07 5.66 -4.29
C ALA A 614 -14.33 4.84 -4.65
N ALA A 615 -15.19 5.41 -5.48
CA ALA A 615 -16.46 4.79 -5.88
C ALA A 615 -16.23 3.58 -6.80
N ASP A 616 -15.13 3.59 -7.54
CA ASP A 616 -14.70 2.51 -8.40
C ASP A 616 -13.35 2.01 -7.91
N ARG A 617 -13.39 0.95 -7.10
CA ARG A 617 -12.20 0.37 -6.50
C ARG A 617 -12.31 -1.14 -6.41
N THR A 618 -11.18 -1.81 -6.61
CA THR A 618 -11.03 -3.24 -6.34
C THR A 618 -9.66 -3.50 -5.70
N VAL A 619 -9.40 -4.73 -5.32
CA VAL A 619 -8.18 -5.13 -4.61
C VAL A 619 -7.53 -6.32 -5.29
N LEU A 620 -6.21 -6.24 -5.47
CA LEU A 620 -5.34 -7.38 -5.82
C LEU A 620 -4.63 -7.86 -4.56
N GLN A 621 -4.70 -9.16 -4.28
CA GLN A 621 -3.96 -9.74 -3.16
C GLN A 621 -2.51 -9.95 -3.56
N ALA A 622 -1.58 -9.44 -2.76
CA ALA A 622 -0.15 -9.64 -2.95
C ALA A 622 0.35 -10.84 -2.13
N GLY A 623 1.41 -11.48 -2.60
CA GLY A 623 2.03 -12.63 -1.94
C GLY A 623 2.75 -12.31 -0.62
N GLY A 624 2.71 -11.05 -0.18
CA GLY A 624 3.33 -10.48 1.03
C GLY A 624 2.93 -9.01 1.21
N GLY A 625 3.73 -8.22 1.92
CA GLY A 625 3.50 -6.78 2.09
C GLY A 625 4.08 -5.98 0.92
N PRO A 626 3.25 -5.44 0.01
CA PRO A 626 3.73 -4.65 -1.12
C PRO A 626 4.20 -3.27 -0.65
N LEU A 627 5.23 -2.71 -1.29
CA LEU A 627 5.76 -1.39 -0.95
C LEU A 627 5.93 -0.48 -2.15
N GLY A 628 6.89 -0.77 -3.04
CA GLY A 628 7.14 0.00 -4.27
C GLY A 628 6.38 -0.61 -5.45
N LEU A 629 5.92 0.25 -6.37
CA LEU A 629 5.17 -0.14 -7.56
C LEU A 629 5.80 0.45 -8.82
N ALA A 630 5.67 -0.27 -9.93
CA ALA A 630 5.80 0.29 -11.27
C ALA A 630 4.85 -0.46 -12.21
N SER A 631 4.32 0.23 -13.22
CA SER A 631 3.58 -0.40 -14.30
C SER A 631 4.38 -0.39 -15.61
N ILE A 632 3.97 -1.22 -16.56
CA ILE A 632 4.35 -1.08 -17.97
C ILE A 632 3.08 -1.03 -18.78
N GLY A 633 2.92 0.05 -19.54
CA GLY A 633 1.78 0.25 -20.42
C GLY A 633 1.99 -0.27 -21.84
N ASP A 634 1.37 0.44 -22.79
CA ASP A 634 1.46 0.16 -24.22
C ASP A 634 2.78 0.67 -24.85
N GLU A 635 3.62 1.37 -24.08
CA GLU A 635 4.95 1.85 -24.44
C GLU A 635 6.05 0.77 -24.40
N PHE A 636 5.75 -0.45 -23.94
CA PHE A 636 6.70 -1.57 -23.81
C PHE A 636 7.57 -1.79 -25.06
N GLY A 637 6.99 -1.65 -26.25
CA GLY A 637 7.70 -1.82 -27.52
C GLY A 637 8.76 -0.75 -27.79
N ALA A 638 8.53 0.49 -27.32
CA ALA A 638 9.50 1.58 -27.41
C ALA A 638 10.71 1.35 -26.48
N MET A 639 10.50 0.65 -25.37
CA MET A 639 11.55 0.21 -24.43
C MET A 639 12.34 -1.02 -24.94
N GLY A 640 11.89 -1.63 -26.05
CA GLY A 640 12.48 -2.85 -26.60
C GLY A 640 12.14 -4.11 -25.81
N LEU A 641 11.05 -4.07 -25.04
CA LEU A 641 10.50 -5.22 -24.33
C LEU A 641 9.58 -6.02 -25.26
N ASN A 642 9.40 -7.31 -24.96
CA ASN A 642 8.47 -8.16 -25.71
C ASN A 642 7.04 -7.99 -25.18
N ASN A 643 6.08 -8.61 -25.86
CA ASN A 643 4.66 -8.45 -25.54
C ASN A 643 4.28 -8.96 -24.14
N ALA A 644 5.07 -9.84 -23.51
CA ALA A 644 4.78 -10.36 -22.18
C ALA A 644 4.82 -9.30 -21.07
N PHE A 645 5.45 -8.16 -21.33
CA PHE A 645 5.54 -7.04 -20.39
C PHE A 645 4.33 -6.09 -20.46
N ARG A 646 3.54 -6.13 -21.54
CA ARG A 646 2.43 -5.20 -21.76
C ARG A 646 1.39 -5.34 -20.64
N GLY A 647 1.04 -4.22 -20.01
CA GLY A 647 0.02 -4.16 -18.98
C GLY A 647 0.40 -4.86 -17.68
N SER A 648 1.69 -5.08 -17.42
CA SER A 648 2.16 -5.71 -16.18
C SER A 648 2.38 -4.69 -15.07
N ILE A 649 2.11 -5.09 -13.82
CA ILE A 649 2.40 -4.32 -12.61
C ILE A 649 3.49 -5.06 -11.85
N TRP A 650 4.54 -4.35 -11.48
CA TRP A 650 5.71 -4.86 -10.79
C TRP A 650 5.72 -4.31 -9.37
N VAL A 651 5.98 -5.18 -8.40
CA VAL A 651 5.79 -4.87 -6.98
C VAL A 651 6.98 -5.34 -6.18
N ALA A 652 7.56 -4.46 -5.39
CA ALA A 652 8.51 -4.84 -4.34
C ALA A 652 7.72 -5.38 -3.14
N THR A 653 7.79 -6.69 -2.91
CA THR A 653 6.98 -7.38 -1.89
C THR A 653 7.85 -7.93 -0.77
N TYR A 654 7.53 -7.58 0.49
CA TYR A 654 8.16 -8.13 1.69
C TYR A 654 7.45 -9.39 2.17
N LYS A 655 8.20 -10.46 2.42
CA LYS A 655 7.68 -11.72 2.96
C LYS A 655 8.62 -12.31 4.01
N GLN A 656 8.09 -13.20 4.85
CA GLN A 656 8.85 -13.85 5.94
C GLN A 656 10.13 -14.57 5.47
N ASN A 657 10.20 -14.99 4.19
CA ASN A 657 11.34 -15.71 3.62
C ASN A 657 12.27 -14.84 2.77
N GLY A 658 12.17 -13.51 2.91
CA GLY A 658 12.92 -12.54 2.13
C GLY A 658 12.02 -11.80 1.13
N PRO A 659 12.40 -10.59 0.73
CA PRO A 659 11.64 -9.86 -0.26
C PRO A 659 11.83 -10.45 -1.66
N PHE A 660 10.88 -10.16 -2.54
CA PHE A 660 10.93 -10.55 -3.95
C PHE A 660 10.24 -9.48 -4.80
N ILE A 661 10.41 -9.57 -6.12
CA ILE A 661 9.63 -8.78 -7.06
C ILE A 661 8.47 -9.64 -7.54
N GLU A 662 7.26 -9.23 -7.19
CA GLU A 662 6.01 -9.83 -7.65
C GLU A 662 5.53 -9.12 -8.90
N ILE A 663 4.95 -9.86 -9.83
CA ILE A 663 4.56 -9.37 -11.15
C ILE A 663 3.12 -9.78 -11.39
N PHE A 664 2.22 -8.81 -11.49
CA PHE A 664 0.85 -9.01 -11.90
C PHE A 664 0.73 -8.77 -13.39
N GLN A 665 0.35 -9.81 -14.13
CA GLN A 665 0.14 -9.75 -15.57
C GLN A 665 -1.37 -9.78 -15.84
N PRO A 666 -1.88 -9.11 -16.89
CA PRO A 666 -3.28 -9.25 -17.30
C PRO A 666 -3.63 -10.74 -17.45
N ALA A 667 -4.66 -11.20 -16.73
CA ALA A 667 -5.04 -12.60 -16.74
C ALA A 667 -5.85 -12.91 -18.01
N ASN A 668 -5.16 -13.53 -18.96
CA ASN A 668 -5.70 -13.97 -20.25
C ASN A 668 -5.69 -15.52 -20.36
N GLY A 669 -5.93 -16.22 -19.25
CA GLY A 669 -6.20 -17.66 -19.28
C GLY A 669 -5.12 -18.66 -18.99
N ALA A 670 -3.92 -18.44 -19.51
CA ALA A 670 -2.80 -19.36 -19.29
C ALA A 670 -1.48 -18.59 -19.26
N VAL A 671 -0.60 -18.90 -18.30
CA VAL A 671 0.83 -18.57 -18.42
C VAL A 671 1.36 -19.49 -19.52
N PRO A 672 1.54 -18.99 -20.76
CA PRO A 672 2.45 -17.88 -21.08
C PRO A 672 1.84 -16.74 -21.93
N LEU A 673 0.53 -16.52 -21.88
CA LEU A 673 -0.21 -15.51 -22.66
C LEU A 673 -0.15 -14.09 -22.07
N ALA A 674 0.86 -13.81 -21.25
CA ALA A 674 1.07 -12.50 -20.66
C ALA A 674 1.06 -11.38 -21.73
N GLY A 675 0.30 -10.32 -21.44
CA GLY A 675 0.21 -9.11 -22.27
C GLY A 675 -0.44 -9.29 -23.65
N GLN A 676 -1.03 -10.46 -23.95
CA GLN A 676 -1.88 -10.63 -25.14
C GLN A 676 -3.20 -9.85 -24.99
N ASP A 677 -3.90 -9.58 -26.09
CA ASP A 677 -5.27 -9.05 -26.00
C ASP A 677 -6.19 -10.13 -25.41
N ILE A 678 -7.19 -9.73 -24.62
CA ILE A 678 -8.27 -10.63 -24.21
C ILE A 678 -9.06 -11.01 -25.47
N THR A 679 -8.96 -12.25 -25.92
CA THR A 679 -9.61 -12.69 -27.16
C THR A 679 -11.05 -13.14 -26.97
N ASP A 680 -11.39 -13.64 -25.78
CA ASP A 680 -12.74 -13.98 -25.35
C ASP A 680 -12.83 -13.81 -23.83
N GLU A 681 -13.62 -12.85 -23.35
CA GLU A 681 -13.78 -12.59 -21.90
C GLU A 681 -14.55 -13.69 -21.17
N THR A 682 -15.15 -14.62 -21.92
CA THR A 682 -16.02 -15.67 -21.39
C THR A 682 -15.42 -17.07 -21.50
N ASP A 683 -14.14 -17.17 -21.85
CA ASP A 683 -13.36 -18.39 -21.99
C ASP A 683 -11.99 -18.04 -21.40
N ALA A 684 -11.83 -18.25 -20.10
CA ALA A 684 -10.67 -17.75 -19.41
C ALA A 684 -9.43 -18.42 -19.98
N ASP A 685 -9.32 -19.75 -20.00
CA ASP A 685 -8.13 -20.48 -20.45
C ASP A 685 -7.88 -20.54 -21.96
N LEU A 686 -8.78 -19.97 -22.76
CA LEU A 686 -8.73 -19.86 -24.21
C LEU A 686 -8.68 -21.21 -24.94
N ASP A 687 -9.27 -22.24 -24.37
CA ASP A 687 -9.38 -23.52 -25.05
C ASP A 687 -10.46 -23.51 -26.15
N GLY A 688 -11.40 -22.57 -26.10
CA GLY A 688 -12.57 -22.46 -26.98
C GLY A 688 -13.90 -22.88 -26.34
N LEU A 689 -13.92 -23.21 -25.06
CA LEU A 689 -15.11 -23.45 -24.25
C LEU A 689 -15.47 -22.20 -23.45
N ASN A 690 -16.76 -21.87 -23.46
CA ASN A 690 -17.28 -20.76 -22.68
C ASN A 690 -17.53 -21.17 -21.22
N GLU A 691 -17.38 -20.24 -20.29
CA GLU A 691 -17.58 -20.33 -18.83
C GLU A 691 -18.89 -20.98 -18.37
N LEU A 692 -19.92 -21.08 -19.21
CA LEU A 692 -21.17 -21.78 -18.90
C LEU A 692 -21.10 -23.29 -19.16
N ILE A 693 -20.12 -23.75 -19.92
CA ILE A 693 -19.95 -25.14 -20.35
C ILE A 693 -18.56 -25.70 -20.06
N ASP A 694 -17.61 -24.87 -19.62
CA ASP A 694 -16.27 -25.30 -19.25
C ASP A 694 -16.16 -25.56 -17.73
N PRO A 695 -16.10 -26.84 -17.29
CA PRO A 695 -15.90 -27.14 -15.89
C PRO A 695 -14.46 -26.81 -15.43
N PHE A 696 -13.50 -26.71 -16.34
CA PHE A 696 -12.08 -26.57 -16.01
C PHE A 696 -11.48 -25.26 -16.51
N GLU A 697 -12.22 -24.15 -16.40
CA GLU A 697 -11.92 -22.77 -16.79
C GLU A 697 -10.48 -22.26 -16.59
N PHE A 698 -9.68 -22.91 -15.75
CA PHE A 698 -8.28 -22.59 -15.50
C PHE A 698 -7.30 -23.63 -16.10
N SER A 699 -7.70 -24.42 -17.10
CA SER A 699 -6.89 -25.48 -17.69
C SER A 699 -7.34 -25.80 -19.10
N ALA A 700 -6.61 -25.27 -20.08
CA ALA A 700 -6.94 -25.49 -21.49
C ALA A 700 -6.85 -26.96 -21.93
N GLU A 701 -6.11 -27.80 -21.19
CA GLU A 701 -6.10 -29.24 -21.43
C GLU A 701 -7.32 -29.97 -20.83
N ASN A 702 -8.14 -29.29 -20.04
CA ASN A 702 -9.27 -29.81 -19.26
C ASN A 702 -8.83 -30.82 -18.18
N GLY A 703 -7.83 -30.45 -17.36
CA GLY A 703 -7.36 -31.22 -16.20
C GLY A 703 -5.84 -31.47 -16.14
N TYR A 704 -5.38 -32.14 -15.09
CA TYR A 704 -3.98 -32.56 -14.97
C TYR A 704 -3.76 -33.98 -15.49
N ALA A 705 -2.73 -34.19 -16.30
CA ALA A 705 -2.32 -35.56 -16.66
C ALA A 705 -1.92 -36.34 -15.41
N LEU A 706 -2.36 -37.60 -15.31
CA LEU A 706 -2.09 -38.45 -14.16
C LEU A 706 -1.61 -39.84 -14.62
N GLU A 707 -0.32 -40.11 -14.41
CA GLU A 707 0.30 -41.40 -14.74
C GLU A 707 0.30 -42.39 -13.57
N VAL A 708 0.67 -43.65 -13.85
CA VAL A 708 0.77 -44.71 -12.84
C VAL A 708 1.77 -44.33 -11.73
N GLY A 709 1.25 -44.23 -10.50
CA GLY A 709 2.06 -43.95 -9.31
C GLY A 709 2.24 -42.47 -8.99
N GLN A 710 1.71 -41.56 -9.83
CA GLN A 710 1.67 -40.13 -9.54
C GLN A 710 0.55 -39.78 -8.55
N LYS A 711 0.70 -38.62 -7.91
CA LYS A 711 -0.27 -38.06 -6.97
C LYS A 711 -0.29 -36.54 -7.13
N ILE A 712 -1.49 -35.98 -7.20
CA ILE A 712 -1.74 -34.53 -7.05
C ILE A 712 -2.07 -34.28 -5.58
N VAL A 713 -1.44 -33.25 -4.99
CA VAL A 713 -1.64 -32.88 -3.57
C VAL A 713 -2.00 -31.41 -3.49
N LEU A 714 -3.24 -31.12 -3.12
CA LEU A 714 -3.69 -29.79 -2.78
C LEU A 714 -3.53 -29.62 -1.27
N ASP A 715 -2.42 -29.02 -0.84
CA ASP A 715 -2.10 -28.85 0.59
C ASP A 715 -2.44 -27.45 1.13
N PHE A 716 -2.83 -26.52 0.25
CA PHE A 716 -3.19 -25.14 0.56
C PHE A 716 -2.12 -24.40 1.39
N THR A 717 -0.85 -24.81 1.29
CA THR A 717 0.26 -24.13 1.96
C THR A 717 0.73 -22.97 1.09
N GLN A 718 1.07 -21.83 1.72
CA GLN A 718 1.63 -20.67 1.01
C GLN A 718 3.04 -20.91 0.40
N GLN A 719 3.62 -22.09 0.62
CA GLN A 719 4.94 -22.50 0.10
C GLN A 719 4.81 -23.31 -1.19
N ASN A 720 3.62 -23.83 -1.50
CA ASN A 720 3.39 -24.68 -2.63
C ASN A 720 3.01 -23.83 -3.84
N THR A 721 3.97 -23.62 -4.74
CA THR A 721 3.81 -22.86 -5.99
C THR A 721 3.53 -23.77 -7.19
N ASN A 722 3.08 -25.02 -6.96
CA ASN A 722 2.97 -26.02 -8.03
C ASN A 722 1.74 -25.79 -8.94
N PHE A 723 0.80 -24.93 -8.55
CA PHE A 723 -0.44 -24.71 -9.28
C PHE A 723 -0.70 -23.23 -9.63
N PRO A 724 0.28 -22.54 -10.23
CA PRO A 724 0.10 -21.13 -10.59
C PRO A 724 -1.03 -20.97 -11.60
N GLY A 725 -1.83 -19.92 -11.45
CA GLY A 725 -2.91 -19.58 -12.39
C GLY A 725 -4.18 -20.40 -12.21
N THR A 726 -4.28 -21.20 -11.15
CA THR A 726 -5.52 -21.87 -10.74
C THR A 726 -6.31 -20.99 -9.78
N LEU A 727 -7.53 -21.39 -9.38
CA LEU A 727 -8.35 -20.63 -8.43
C LEU A 727 -7.54 -20.37 -7.14
N SER A 728 -7.09 -19.13 -6.98
CA SER A 728 -6.19 -18.67 -5.91
C SER A 728 -4.95 -19.56 -5.67
N ASP A 729 -4.36 -20.09 -6.75
CA ASP A 729 -3.20 -21.00 -6.75
C ASP A 729 -3.38 -22.27 -5.89
N THR A 730 -4.64 -22.66 -5.63
CA THR A 730 -4.96 -23.81 -4.79
C THR A 730 -4.87 -25.15 -5.51
N GLY A 731 -4.77 -25.14 -6.85
CA GLY A 731 -4.90 -26.30 -7.73
C GLY A 731 -6.34 -26.67 -8.10
N PHE A 732 -7.33 -25.85 -7.70
CA PHE A 732 -8.70 -25.96 -8.21
C PHE A 732 -8.82 -25.32 -9.58
N LEU A 733 -9.39 -26.07 -10.53
CA LEU A 733 -9.50 -25.71 -11.94
C LEU A 733 -10.88 -25.15 -12.31
N GLY A 734 -11.80 -25.03 -11.35
CA GLY A 734 -13.15 -24.51 -11.58
C GLY A 734 -14.15 -25.01 -10.54
N ALA A 735 -15.43 -24.83 -10.83
CA ALA A 735 -16.55 -25.31 -10.02
C ALA A 735 -17.56 -26.14 -10.81
N ALA A 736 -18.43 -26.86 -10.09
CA ALA A 736 -19.43 -27.73 -10.69
C ALA A 736 -20.53 -26.91 -11.39
N LEU A 737 -20.63 -27.06 -12.71
CA LEU A 737 -21.51 -26.26 -13.55
C LEU A 737 -22.99 -26.55 -13.29
N ASP A 738 -23.79 -25.49 -13.14
CA ASP A 738 -25.26 -25.55 -13.12
C ASP A 738 -25.90 -25.36 -14.52
N GLY A 739 -25.08 -24.99 -15.51
CA GLY A 739 -25.49 -24.74 -16.90
C GLY A 739 -26.14 -23.38 -17.16
N VAL A 740 -26.17 -22.47 -16.18
CA VAL A 740 -26.73 -21.11 -16.33
C VAL A 740 -25.86 -20.01 -15.74
N THR A 741 -25.00 -20.34 -14.78
CA THR A 741 -24.13 -19.41 -14.07
C THR A 741 -22.71 -19.59 -14.58
N PRO A 742 -22.04 -18.48 -14.95
CA PRO A 742 -20.62 -18.47 -15.29
C PRO A 742 -19.72 -19.14 -14.24
N ASN A 743 -18.74 -19.95 -14.69
CA ASN A 743 -17.68 -20.55 -13.88
C ASN A 743 -16.60 -19.55 -13.47
N GLN A 744 -17.02 -18.43 -12.91
CA GLN A 744 -16.18 -17.31 -12.53
C GLN A 744 -16.42 -16.88 -11.07
N ASP A 745 -15.61 -15.94 -10.61
CA ASP A 745 -15.77 -15.26 -9.33
C ASP A 745 -16.97 -14.30 -9.35
N ALA A 746 -17.82 -14.36 -8.32
CA ALA A 746 -18.94 -13.46 -8.16
C ALA A 746 -18.46 -12.04 -7.77
N ARG A 747 -19.14 -11.00 -8.28
CA ARG A 747 -18.96 -9.61 -7.83
C ARG A 747 -20.17 -9.18 -7.02
N THR A 748 -20.02 -9.10 -5.71
CA THR A 748 -21.16 -8.96 -4.80
C THR A 748 -21.26 -7.57 -4.18
N ALA A 749 -22.45 -7.24 -3.67
CA ALA A 749 -22.64 -6.03 -2.85
C ALA A 749 -21.79 -6.04 -1.57
N ALA A 750 -21.44 -7.22 -1.05
CA ALA A 750 -20.63 -7.36 0.17
C ALA A 750 -19.19 -6.87 -0.04
N GLU A 751 -18.73 -6.85 -1.29
CA GLU A 751 -17.42 -6.35 -1.70
C GLU A 751 -17.47 -4.88 -2.14
N ASN A 752 -18.62 -4.22 -1.98
CA ASN A 752 -18.91 -2.83 -2.34
C ASN A 752 -19.10 -2.56 -3.85
N PHE A 753 -19.34 -3.57 -4.68
CA PHE A 753 -19.68 -3.33 -6.08
C PHE A 753 -21.08 -2.66 -6.23
N PRO A 754 -21.20 -1.55 -6.99
CA PRO A 754 -22.47 -0.96 -7.37
C PRO A 754 -23.38 -1.96 -8.10
N ALA A 755 -24.71 -1.79 -8.00
CA ALA A 755 -25.69 -2.73 -8.59
C ALA A 755 -25.54 -2.95 -10.11
N GLY A 756 -24.93 -2.00 -10.84
CA GLY A 756 -24.65 -2.15 -12.27
C GLY A 756 -23.35 -2.88 -12.60
N GLN A 757 -22.51 -3.15 -11.60
CA GLN A 757 -21.21 -3.82 -11.71
C GLN A 757 -21.19 -5.19 -11.02
N GLN A 758 -22.26 -5.57 -10.31
CA GLN A 758 -22.40 -6.89 -9.71
C GLN A 758 -22.56 -7.96 -10.80
N GLN A 759 -21.92 -9.10 -10.58
CA GLN A 759 -21.88 -10.24 -11.50
C GLN A 759 -22.13 -11.52 -10.68
N ASP A 760 -22.87 -12.46 -11.27
CA ASP A 760 -23.10 -13.77 -10.67
C ASP A 760 -21.91 -14.69 -11.00
N GLY A 761 -21.64 -15.65 -10.11
CA GLY A 761 -20.53 -16.58 -10.23
C GLY A 761 -20.84 -17.87 -9.50
N LEU A 762 -20.19 -18.98 -9.90
CA LEU A 762 -20.33 -20.24 -9.19
C LEU A 762 -19.66 -20.20 -7.82
N TYR A 763 -18.64 -19.35 -7.63
CA TYR A 763 -17.93 -19.17 -6.37
C TYR A 763 -17.70 -17.68 -6.06
N ASP A 764 -17.31 -17.37 -4.83
CA ASP A 764 -17.08 -16.00 -4.35
C ASP A 764 -15.77 -15.96 -3.53
N ASN A 765 -14.70 -15.46 -4.16
CA ASN A 765 -13.35 -15.38 -3.59
C ASN A 765 -13.20 -14.22 -2.61
N GLY A 766 -13.72 -13.04 -2.94
CA GLY A 766 -13.56 -11.85 -2.09
C GLY A 766 -14.44 -11.87 -0.85
N GLY A 767 -15.64 -12.43 -0.94
CA GLY A 767 -16.63 -12.52 0.13
C GLY A 767 -16.60 -13.82 0.91
N ASN A 768 -16.56 -14.98 0.24
CA ASN A 768 -16.92 -16.27 0.85
C ASN A 768 -15.76 -17.26 1.05
N ILE A 769 -14.83 -17.35 0.10
CA ILE A 769 -13.73 -18.33 0.11
C ILE A 769 -12.50 -17.74 0.80
N ILE A 770 -11.77 -18.59 1.54
CA ILE A 770 -10.42 -18.28 2.03
C ILE A 770 -9.48 -19.40 1.55
N PRO A 771 -8.66 -19.12 0.52
CA PRO A 771 -7.71 -20.08 -0.01
C PRO A 771 -6.43 -20.07 0.84
N GLY A 772 -6.39 -20.86 1.91
CA GLY A 772 -5.18 -20.98 2.73
C GLY A 772 -4.84 -19.75 3.58
N GLY A 773 -3.56 -19.61 3.96
CA GLY A 773 -3.07 -18.53 4.84
C GLY A 773 -1.97 -19.01 5.80
N ASN A 774 -1.94 -18.45 7.01
CA ASN A 774 -1.11 -18.98 8.12
C ASN A 774 -1.49 -20.42 8.49
N ALA A 775 -2.74 -20.81 8.24
CA ALA A 775 -3.22 -22.19 8.36
C ALA A 775 -3.35 -22.79 6.95
N PRO A 776 -2.77 -23.98 6.68
CA PRO A 776 -2.83 -24.63 5.37
C PRO A 776 -4.20 -25.32 5.18
N THR A 777 -5.26 -24.52 5.06
CA THR A 777 -6.65 -25.00 4.94
C THR A 777 -7.43 -24.14 3.95
N PHE A 778 -8.16 -24.78 3.04
CA PHE A 778 -9.20 -24.12 2.25
C PHE A 778 -10.47 -23.97 3.07
N GLN A 779 -11.06 -22.78 3.11
CA GLN A 779 -12.26 -22.49 3.91
C GLN A 779 -13.36 -21.88 3.06
N ILE A 780 -14.59 -22.35 3.26
CA ILE A 780 -15.83 -21.71 2.83
C ILE A 780 -16.45 -21.10 4.09
N LYS A 781 -16.51 -19.77 4.18
CA LYS A 781 -17.00 -19.06 5.37
C LYS A 781 -18.48 -19.33 5.60
N ASN A 782 -19.26 -19.31 4.52
CA ASN A 782 -20.70 -19.49 4.55
C ASN A 782 -21.16 -20.31 3.32
N ALA A 783 -21.57 -21.55 3.53
CA ALA A 783 -22.12 -22.37 2.45
C ALA A 783 -23.42 -21.72 1.93
N GLN A 784 -23.46 -21.44 0.63
CA GLN A 784 -24.60 -20.78 0.01
C GLN A 784 -25.78 -21.76 -0.15
N PRO A 785 -27.03 -21.28 -0.02
CA PRO A 785 -28.19 -22.10 -0.28
C PRO A 785 -28.17 -22.67 -1.70
N GLY A 786 -28.30 -24.00 -1.83
CA GLY A 786 -28.22 -24.68 -3.10
C GLY A 786 -28.00 -26.17 -2.97
N THR A 787 -28.30 -26.93 -4.03
CA THR A 787 -28.02 -28.36 -4.11
C THR A 787 -27.67 -28.79 -5.52
N ALA A 788 -26.73 -29.74 -5.63
CA ALA A 788 -26.40 -30.39 -6.90
C ALA A 788 -27.38 -31.55 -7.21
N VAL A 789 -28.30 -31.89 -6.30
CA VAL A 789 -29.15 -33.07 -6.43
C VAL A 789 -30.38 -32.79 -7.28
N GLY A 790 -30.59 -33.64 -8.29
CA GLY A 790 -31.74 -33.60 -9.18
C GLY A 790 -31.70 -32.40 -10.12
N SER A 791 -32.84 -32.10 -10.76
CA SER A 791 -32.93 -31.01 -11.74
C SER A 791 -32.83 -29.59 -11.16
N ALA A 792 -32.41 -29.44 -9.90
CA ALA A 792 -32.26 -28.15 -9.25
C ALA A 792 -30.97 -27.46 -9.67
N ASN A 793 -29.86 -28.21 -9.75
CA ASN A 793 -28.52 -27.75 -10.15
C ASN A 793 -28.26 -26.32 -9.69
N SER A 794 -28.12 -26.12 -8.39
CA SER A 794 -28.07 -24.80 -7.77
C SER A 794 -26.98 -24.67 -6.70
N ALA A 795 -26.10 -25.68 -6.57
CA ALA A 795 -24.96 -25.57 -5.67
C ALA A 795 -24.00 -24.49 -6.19
N ARG A 796 -23.49 -23.67 -5.27
CA ARG A 796 -22.46 -22.65 -5.55
C ARG A 796 -21.09 -23.14 -5.09
N ASP A 797 -20.96 -23.52 -3.82
CA ASP A 797 -19.68 -23.91 -3.22
C ASP A 797 -19.25 -25.35 -3.53
N ALA A 798 -19.09 -25.66 -4.82
CA ALA A 798 -18.69 -26.97 -5.33
C ALA A 798 -17.46 -26.86 -6.24
N VAL A 799 -16.30 -26.51 -5.65
CA VAL A 799 -15.03 -26.33 -6.40
C VAL A 799 -14.29 -27.65 -6.59
N HIS A 800 -13.61 -27.80 -7.73
CA HIS A 800 -12.91 -29.03 -8.09
C HIS A 800 -11.56 -28.81 -8.75
N THR A 801 -10.76 -29.87 -8.75
CA THR A 801 -9.62 -30.02 -9.66
C THR A 801 -10.00 -31.01 -10.76
N GLY A 802 -9.22 -31.03 -11.85
CA GLY A 802 -9.43 -31.92 -12.98
C GLY A 802 -8.29 -32.92 -13.13
N ILE A 803 -8.60 -34.16 -13.52
CA ILE A 803 -7.59 -35.17 -13.87
C ILE A 803 -7.87 -35.83 -15.21
N ARG A 804 -6.80 -36.14 -15.96
CA ARG A 804 -6.80 -37.00 -17.14
C ARG A 804 -5.93 -38.22 -16.87
N PRO A 805 -6.53 -39.35 -16.45
CA PRO A 805 -5.79 -40.58 -16.25
C PRO A 805 -5.17 -41.08 -17.55
N ASP A 806 -3.88 -41.47 -17.50
CA ASP A 806 -3.24 -42.19 -18.61
C ASP A 806 -3.93 -43.55 -18.86
N PRO A 807 -3.97 -44.08 -20.09
CA PRO A 807 -4.56 -45.39 -20.39
C PRO A 807 -4.05 -46.56 -19.54
N ASP A 808 -2.83 -46.48 -18.97
CA ASP A 808 -2.26 -47.50 -18.10
C ASP A 808 -2.70 -47.37 -16.62
N VAL A 809 -3.47 -46.33 -16.26
CA VAL A 809 -3.99 -46.14 -14.90
C VAL A 809 -5.18 -47.07 -14.63
N GLY A 810 -4.89 -48.18 -13.96
CA GLY A 810 -5.93 -49.15 -13.58
C GLY A 810 -6.82 -48.75 -12.40
N ARG A 811 -6.48 -47.68 -11.65
CA ARG A 811 -7.20 -47.26 -10.44
C ARG A 811 -6.95 -45.80 -10.08
N ILE A 812 -8.02 -45.09 -9.71
CA ILE A 812 -7.99 -43.76 -9.10
C ILE A 812 -8.35 -43.83 -7.61
N LEU A 813 -7.64 -43.04 -6.79
CA LEU A 813 -7.88 -42.89 -5.37
C LEU A 813 -7.90 -41.41 -4.99
N ALA A 814 -9.05 -40.91 -4.55
CA ALA A 814 -9.22 -39.55 -4.03
C ALA A 814 -9.40 -39.60 -2.52
N THR A 815 -8.77 -38.68 -1.79
CA THR A 815 -8.95 -38.54 -0.34
C THR A 815 -9.07 -37.06 0.00
N LEU A 816 -10.13 -36.71 0.72
CA LEU A 816 -10.39 -35.38 1.27
C LEU A 816 -10.20 -35.46 2.79
N ASP A 817 -9.38 -34.58 3.33
CA ASP A 817 -9.29 -34.32 4.77
C ASP A 817 -10.08 -33.04 5.07
N MET A 818 -11.08 -33.11 5.95
CA MET A 818 -11.99 -32.00 6.20
C MET A 818 -12.36 -31.87 7.68
N ALA A 819 -12.62 -30.63 8.10
CA ALA A 819 -13.09 -30.34 9.44
C ALA A 819 -14.49 -30.92 9.70
N ASN A 820 -14.69 -31.46 10.90
CA ASN A 820 -16.00 -31.92 11.36
C ASN A 820 -16.80 -30.74 11.94
N TRP A 821 -17.68 -30.15 11.14
CA TRP A 821 -18.52 -29.00 11.54
C TRP A 821 -19.74 -29.38 12.39
N ILE A 822 -20.07 -30.68 12.48
CA ILE A 822 -21.30 -31.14 13.16
C ILE A 822 -21.33 -30.74 14.65
N PRO A 823 -20.26 -30.89 15.45
CA PRO A 823 -20.27 -30.50 16.87
C PRO A 823 -20.30 -28.99 17.10
N SER A 824 -19.90 -28.18 16.12
CA SER A 824 -19.78 -26.71 16.24
C SER A 824 -21.00 -25.95 15.74
N GLN A 825 -21.94 -26.61 15.04
CA GLN A 825 -23.12 -25.95 14.48
C GLN A 825 -24.07 -25.44 15.58
N GLN A 826 -24.33 -24.13 15.59
CA GLN A 826 -25.32 -23.51 16.47
C GLN A 826 -26.70 -23.50 15.79
N GLY A 827 -27.77 -23.87 16.50
CA GLY A 827 -29.15 -23.80 15.97
C GLY A 827 -29.76 -25.11 15.46
N GLY A 828 -28.99 -26.21 15.44
CA GLY A 828 -29.43 -27.52 14.95
C GLY A 828 -29.25 -27.67 13.44
N ILE A 829 -28.87 -28.88 13.01
CA ILE A 829 -28.58 -29.20 11.60
C ILE A 829 -29.88 -29.51 10.86
N VAL A 830 -30.05 -28.94 9.68
CA VAL A 830 -31.21 -29.14 8.82
C VAL A 830 -30.89 -30.21 7.78
N GLU A 831 -31.86 -31.07 7.47
CA GLU A 831 -31.71 -32.07 6.40
C GLU A 831 -31.49 -31.35 5.06
N GLY A 832 -30.39 -31.67 4.38
CA GLY A 832 -29.92 -30.97 3.18
C GLY A 832 -28.59 -30.24 3.39
N GLN A 833 -28.22 -29.93 4.64
CA GLN A 833 -26.89 -29.42 4.97
C GLN A 833 -25.87 -30.55 4.91
N VAL A 834 -25.03 -30.52 3.87
CA VAL A 834 -24.03 -31.56 3.64
C VAL A 834 -22.72 -30.98 3.14
N SER A 835 -21.62 -31.67 3.42
CA SER A 835 -20.32 -31.38 2.81
C SER A 835 -19.52 -32.64 2.56
N GLY A 836 -18.68 -32.66 1.53
CA GLY A 836 -17.77 -33.79 1.32
C GLY A 836 -17.05 -33.75 0.00
N LEU A 837 -16.82 -34.94 -0.57
CA LEU A 837 -16.05 -35.15 -1.79
C LEU A 837 -16.99 -35.54 -2.94
N MET A 838 -16.80 -34.93 -4.10
CA MET A 838 -17.53 -35.17 -5.34
C MET A 838 -16.56 -35.59 -6.45
N PHE A 839 -16.96 -36.59 -7.24
CA PHE A 839 -16.31 -37.02 -8.47
C PHE A 839 -17.32 -36.89 -9.61
N GLY A 840 -16.94 -36.34 -10.76
CA GLY A 840 -17.90 -36.17 -11.86
C GLY A 840 -17.26 -35.77 -13.18
N ASP A 841 -18.10 -35.26 -14.08
CA ASP A 841 -17.69 -34.57 -15.31
C ASP A 841 -17.51 -33.07 -15.13
N GLY A 842 -17.61 -32.58 -13.89
CA GLY A 842 -17.56 -31.17 -13.57
C GLY A 842 -18.90 -30.45 -13.74
N THR A 843 -19.99 -31.17 -14.03
CA THR A 843 -21.35 -30.63 -13.96
C THR A 843 -22.06 -31.09 -12.68
N GLN A 844 -23.13 -30.41 -12.32
CA GLN A 844 -24.06 -30.87 -11.28
C GLN A 844 -24.97 -32.02 -11.77
N SER A 845 -25.00 -32.30 -13.08
CA SER A 845 -25.87 -33.33 -13.67
C SER A 845 -25.32 -34.76 -13.60
N ASN A 846 -24.00 -34.95 -13.48
CA ASN A 846 -23.38 -36.29 -13.46
C ASN A 846 -22.26 -36.37 -12.42
N PHE A 847 -22.53 -37.03 -11.29
CA PHE A 847 -21.54 -37.17 -10.24
C PHE A 847 -21.70 -38.43 -9.38
N LEU A 848 -20.64 -38.78 -8.67
CA LEU A 848 -20.60 -39.68 -7.54
C LEU A 848 -20.08 -38.89 -6.35
N ARG A 849 -20.81 -38.85 -5.24
CA ARG A 849 -20.40 -38.12 -4.03
C ARG A 849 -20.34 -39.00 -2.79
N ILE A 850 -19.48 -38.62 -1.86
CA ILE A 850 -19.49 -39.04 -0.46
C ILE A 850 -19.61 -37.80 0.40
N VAL A 851 -20.70 -37.67 1.15
CA VAL A 851 -21.00 -36.47 1.94
C VAL A 851 -21.35 -36.80 3.38
N MET A 852 -20.94 -35.89 4.27
CA MET A 852 -21.30 -35.86 5.68
C MET A 852 -22.45 -34.89 5.89
N GLY A 853 -23.42 -35.28 6.74
CA GLY A 853 -24.51 -34.42 7.18
C GLY A 853 -25.18 -34.96 8.44
N ALA A 854 -26.31 -34.36 8.84
CA ALA A 854 -27.13 -34.89 9.94
C ALA A 854 -28.64 -34.74 9.67
N VAL A 855 -29.43 -35.74 10.09
CA VAL A 855 -30.91 -35.66 10.09
C VAL A 855 -31.43 -36.03 11.47
N GLY A 856 -32.33 -35.20 12.02
CA GLY A 856 -32.89 -35.44 13.35
C GLY A 856 -31.81 -35.53 14.44
N GLY A 857 -30.68 -34.83 14.26
CA GLY A 857 -29.53 -34.85 15.17
C GLY A 857 -28.63 -36.08 15.08
N THR A 858 -28.86 -37.00 14.14
CA THR A 858 -27.99 -38.17 13.93
C THR A 858 -27.04 -37.90 12.76
N PRO A 859 -25.72 -37.81 13.00
CA PRO A 859 -24.72 -37.68 11.94
C PRO A 859 -24.65 -38.91 11.06
N TYR A 860 -24.45 -38.70 9.76
CA TYR A 860 -24.34 -39.78 8.79
C TYR A 860 -23.32 -39.48 7.69
N LEU A 861 -22.89 -40.54 7.02
CA LEU A 861 -22.25 -40.48 5.72
C LEU A 861 -23.18 -41.06 4.67
N GLU A 862 -23.30 -40.39 3.54
CA GLU A 862 -24.09 -40.83 2.39
C GLU A 862 -23.20 -40.94 1.16
N VAL A 863 -23.38 -42.03 0.41
CA VAL A 863 -22.81 -42.18 -0.93
C VAL A 863 -23.96 -42.27 -1.91
N GLY A 864 -23.92 -41.46 -2.95
CA GLY A 864 -24.91 -41.48 -4.01
C GLY A 864 -24.32 -41.06 -5.34
N VAL A 865 -25.03 -41.45 -6.40
CA VAL A 865 -24.66 -41.20 -7.79
C VAL A 865 -25.80 -40.47 -8.48
N GLU A 866 -25.46 -39.52 -9.32
CA GLU A 866 -26.35 -38.79 -10.21
C GLU A 866 -25.92 -39.04 -11.65
N THR A 867 -26.89 -39.31 -12.52
CA THR A 867 -26.66 -39.35 -13.97
C THR A 867 -27.83 -38.70 -14.69
N GLY A 868 -27.57 -37.60 -15.39
CA GLY A 868 -28.58 -36.82 -16.10
C GLY A 868 -29.69 -36.28 -15.20
N ASP A 869 -29.31 -35.61 -14.10
CA ASP A 869 -30.21 -35.00 -13.11
C ASP A 869 -31.11 -36.00 -12.34
N VAL A 870 -30.67 -37.26 -12.28
CA VAL A 870 -31.39 -38.34 -11.58
C VAL A 870 -30.52 -38.91 -10.46
N TYR A 871 -30.76 -38.44 -9.24
CA TYR A 871 -30.05 -38.91 -8.05
C TYR A 871 -30.50 -40.30 -7.60
N GLN A 872 -29.52 -41.15 -7.32
CA GLN A 872 -29.68 -42.43 -6.65
C GLN A 872 -28.75 -42.52 -5.44
N ARG A 873 -29.34 -42.57 -4.25
CA ARG A 873 -28.62 -42.93 -3.03
C ARG A 873 -28.21 -44.40 -3.05
N ILE A 874 -26.91 -44.67 -2.93
CA ILE A 874 -26.33 -46.02 -2.89
C ILE A 874 -26.36 -46.56 -1.47
N THR A 875 -25.86 -45.77 -0.51
CA THR A 875 -25.84 -46.14 0.89
C THR A 875 -25.89 -44.90 1.78
N ARG A 876 -26.39 -45.09 3.00
CA ARG A 876 -26.30 -44.11 4.08
C ARG A 876 -26.05 -44.86 5.37
N VAL A 877 -25.03 -44.43 6.09
CA VAL A 877 -24.58 -45.07 7.33
C VAL A 877 -24.54 -44.02 8.42
N ASP A 878 -25.21 -44.30 9.54
CA ASP A 878 -25.11 -43.44 10.71
C ASP A 878 -23.69 -43.54 11.29
N VAL A 879 -23.09 -42.39 11.58
CA VAL A 879 -21.75 -42.30 12.17
C VAL A 879 -21.82 -41.46 13.45
N PRO A 880 -22.34 -42.02 14.56
CA PRO A 880 -22.56 -41.25 15.79
C PRO A 880 -21.29 -40.61 16.37
N GLY A 881 -20.11 -41.12 16.04
CA GLY A 881 -18.83 -40.55 16.46
C GLY A 881 -18.60 -39.11 15.99
N LEU A 882 -19.22 -38.69 14.90
CA LEU A 882 -19.15 -37.30 14.41
C LEU A 882 -19.85 -36.29 15.32
N ALA A 883 -20.71 -36.74 16.25
CA ALA A 883 -21.31 -35.87 17.25
C ALA A 883 -20.38 -35.61 18.46
N ASP A 884 -19.26 -36.33 18.57
CA ASP A 884 -18.30 -36.12 19.66
C ASP A 884 -17.46 -34.86 19.40
N PRO A 885 -17.50 -33.84 20.27
CA PRO A 885 -16.68 -32.63 20.12
C PRO A 885 -15.17 -32.88 20.09
N ALA A 886 -14.70 -34.06 20.51
CA ALA A 886 -13.29 -34.45 20.40
C ALA A 886 -12.89 -34.91 18.99
N VAL A 887 -13.85 -35.25 18.13
CA VAL A 887 -13.60 -35.61 16.73
C VAL A 887 -13.64 -34.31 15.90
N THR A 888 -12.48 -33.71 15.69
CA THR A 888 -12.34 -32.41 15.03
C THR A 888 -12.33 -32.47 13.51
N GLY A 889 -12.12 -33.67 12.94
CA GLY A 889 -11.93 -33.87 11.51
C GLY A 889 -12.30 -35.28 11.06
N ILE A 890 -12.45 -35.42 9.76
CA ILE A 890 -12.79 -36.66 9.07
C ILE A 890 -12.09 -36.68 7.70
N GLU A 891 -11.50 -37.82 7.39
CA GLU A 891 -11.06 -38.12 6.03
C GLU A 891 -12.10 -38.95 5.30
N LEU A 892 -12.42 -38.53 4.07
CA LEU A 892 -13.28 -39.23 3.14
C LEU A 892 -12.44 -39.77 1.99
N ARG A 893 -12.64 -41.03 1.62
CA ARG A 893 -11.88 -41.68 0.55
C ARG A 893 -12.82 -42.31 -0.46
N LEU A 894 -12.55 -42.02 -1.74
CA LEU A 894 -13.22 -42.61 -2.89
C LEU A 894 -12.19 -43.36 -3.74
N GLU A 895 -12.49 -44.60 -4.09
CA GLU A 895 -11.66 -45.45 -4.94
C GLU A 895 -12.48 -45.90 -6.15
N ILE A 896 -11.92 -45.76 -7.35
CA ILE A 896 -12.51 -46.26 -8.60
C ILE A 896 -11.50 -47.16 -9.29
N ALA A 897 -11.79 -48.47 -9.33
CA ALA A 897 -10.93 -49.46 -9.96
C ALA A 897 -11.35 -49.66 -11.43
N ILE A 898 -10.69 -48.93 -12.33
CA ILE A 898 -10.93 -48.90 -13.78
C ILE A 898 -10.79 -50.31 -14.37
N ASP A 899 -9.68 -51.00 -14.08
CA ASP A 899 -9.40 -52.36 -14.57
C ASP A 899 -10.32 -53.44 -13.99
N ALA A 900 -10.96 -53.14 -12.86
CA ALA A 900 -11.94 -54.02 -12.23
C ALA A 900 -13.38 -53.71 -12.69
N GLY A 901 -13.53 -53.21 -13.92
CA GLY A 901 -14.81 -52.88 -14.51
C GLY A 901 -15.47 -51.65 -13.89
N PHE A 902 -14.69 -50.71 -13.35
CA PHE A 902 -15.11 -49.48 -12.66
C PHE A 902 -15.80 -49.72 -11.30
N ALA A 903 -15.34 -50.73 -10.56
CA ALA A 903 -15.83 -50.99 -9.20
C ALA A 903 -15.50 -49.81 -8.27
N VAL A 904 -16.47 -49.40 -7.46
CA VAL A 904 -16.33 -48.27 -6.54
C VAL A 904 -16.11 -48.76 -5.11
N GLY A 905 -15.14 -48.16 -4.43
CA GLY A 905 -14.96 -48.22 -2.98
C GLY A 905 -15.17 -46.84 -2.36
N ALA A 906 -15.78 -46.80 -1.18
CA ALA A 906 -15.86 -45.60 -0.37
C ALA A 906 -15.51 -45.95 1.08
N ALA A 907 -14.77 -45.08 1.75
CA ALA A 907 -14.37 -45.27 3.13
C ALA A 907 -14.18 -43.93 3.85
N TYR A 908 -14.19 -43.97 5.18
CA TYR A 908 -13.90 -42.80 6.00
C TYR A 908 -12.96 -43.13 7.15
N ARG A 909 -12.30 -42.11 7.70
CA ARG A 909 -11.51 -42.22 8.93
C ARG A 909 -11.76 -40.99 9.78
N LEU A 910 -12.14 -41.18 11.04
CA LEU A 910 -12.29 -40.07 11.99
C LEU A 910 -10.92 -39.69 12.55
N ASP A 911 -10.74 -38.41 12.90
CA ASP A 911 -9.53 -37.94 13.57
C ASP A 911 -9.16 -38.81 14.79
N GLY A 912 -7.90 -39.22 14.85
CA GLY A 912 -7.37 -40.10 15.90
C GLY A 912 -7.64 -41.60 15.72
N ALA A 913 -8.40 -42.01 14.68
CA ALA A 913 -8.54 -43.42 14.32
C ALA A 913 -7.38 -43.92 13.45
N ALA A 914 -6.98 -45.19 13.60
CA ALA A 914 -5.85 -45.75 12.85
C ALA A 914 -6.22 -46.15 11.41
N ASP A 915 -7.40 -46.75 11.22
CA ASP A 915 -7.80 -47.41 9.99
C ASP A 915 -9.04 -46.76 9.35
N PHE A 916 -9.11 -46.85 8.01
CA PHE A 916 -10.31 -46.48 7.26
C PHE A 916 -11.42 -47.51 7.46
N VAL A 917 -12.64 -47.04 7.65
CA VAL A 917 -13.87 -47.83 7.73
C VAL A 917 -14.55 -47.80 6.36
N ALA A 918 -14.69 -48.97 5.73
CA ALA A 918 -15.35 -49.08 4.43
C ALA A 918 -16.87 -48.91 4.55
N LEU A 919 -17.45 -48.13 3.64
CA LEU A 919 -18.90 -47.98 3.49
C LEU A 919 -19.48 -49.10 2.62
N PRO A 920 -20.64 -49.68 2.98
CA PRO A 920 -21.22 -50.80 2.25
C PRO A 920 -21.89 -50.33 0.95
N LEU A 921 -21.17 -50.48 -0.17
CA LEU A 921 -21.69 -50.14 -1.51
C LEU A 921 -22.31 -51.32 -2.26
N ASN A 922 -22.35 -52.52 -1.66
CA ASN A 922 -23.00 -53.71 -2.22
C ASN A 922 -22.54 -54.08 -3.65
N GLY A 923 -21.25 -53.91 -3.94
CA GLY A 923 -20.69 -54.20 -5.27
C GLY A 923 -21.08 -53.17 -6.34
N PHE A 924 -21.38 -51.93 -5.93
CA PHE A 924 -21.65 -50.83 -6.85
C PHE A 924 -20.49 -50.62 -7.82
N VAL A 925 -20.86 -50.36 -9.06
CA VAL A 925 -19.96 -50.09 -10.18
C VAL A 925 -20.47 -48.81 -10.83
N LEU A 926 -19.56 -47.91 -11.22
CA LEU A 926 -19.97 -46.66 -11.91
C LEU A 926 -20.87 -46.98 -13.11
N PRO A 927 -21.97 -46.25 -13.34
CA PRO A 927 -22.82 -46.45 -14.52
C PRO A 927 -22.05 -46.30 -15.84
N GLN A 928 -22.48 -46.96 -16.92
CA GLN A 928 -21.92 -46.69 -18.25
C GLN A 928 -22.32 -45.28 -18.72
N GLY A 929 -21.43 -44.62 -19.47
CA GLY A 929 -21.59 -43.25 -19.95
C GLY A 929 -20.62 -42.29 -19.29
N VAL A 930 -21.04 -41.05 -19.14
CA VAL A 930 -20.18 -39.90 -18.82
C VAL A 930 -19.19 -40.15 -17.67
N LEU A 931 -19.65 -40.70 -16.54
CA LEU A 931 -18.79 -40.97 -15.37
C LEU A 931 -17.66 -41.98 -15.61
N ARG A 932 -17.76 -42.84 -16.63
CA ARG A 932 -16.65 -43.71 -17.08
C ARG A 932 -15.85 -43.07 -18.21
N ASP A 933 -16.53 -42.32 -19.06
CA ASP A 933 -15.92 -41.69 -20.23
C ASP A 933 -14.85 -40.67 -19.81
N VAL A 934 -15.08 -39.93 -18.72
CA VAL A 934 -14.10 -38.99 -18.13
C VAL A 934 -12.83 -39.67 -17.60
N LEU A 935 -12.91 -40.95 -17.23
CA LEU A 935 -11.75 -41.74 -16.76
C LEU A 935 -10.98 -42.43 -17.89
N THR A 936 -11.58 -42.49 -19.08
CA THR A 936 -11.01 -43.21 -20.24
C THR A 936 -10.59 -42.26 -21.37
N GLY A 937 -10.75 -40.94 -21.16
CA GLY A 937 -10.52 -39.92 -22.18
C GLY A 937 -11.54 -39.93 -23.32
N ALA A 938 -12.69 -40.58 -23.12
CA ALA A 938 -13.75 -40.66 -24.12
C ALA A 938 -14.79 -39.54 -24.00
N HIS A 939 -14.81 -38.82 -22.86
CA HIS A 939 -15.73 -37.72 -22.65
C HIS A 939 -15.30 -36.48 -23.43
N GLN A 940 -16.27 -35.80 -24.04
CA GLN A 940 -16.03 -34.57 -24.78
C GLN A 940 -17.07 -33.50 -24.49
N ILE A 941 -16.61 -32.26 -24.40
CA ILE A 941 -17.41 -31.05 -24.28
C ILE A 941 -17.18 -30.22 -25.54
N ALA A 942 -18.24 -29.95 -26.31
CA ALA A 942 -18.18 -29.27 -27.61
C ALA A 942 -17.11 -29.82 -28.61
N GLY A 943 -16.66 -31.06 -28.46
CA GLY A 943 -15.64 -31.70 -29.30
C GLY A 943 -14.21 -31.70 -28.70
N GLN A 944 -14.02 -31.08 -27.54
CA GLN A 944 -12.78 -31.10 -26.76
C GLN A 944 -12.80 -32.25 -25.76
N THR A 945 -11.68 -32.93 -25.55
CA THR A 945 -11.60 -33.99 -24.54
C THR A 945 -11.57 -33.37 -23.15
N SER A 946 -12.44 -33.82 -22.25
CA SER A 946 -12.49 -33.30 -20.88
C SER A 946 -12.26 -34.41 -19.84
N GLY A 947 -11.53 -34.06 -18.77
CA GLY A 947 -11.11 -34.96 -17.72
C GLY A 947 -12.20 -35.24 -16.67
N ALA A 948 -11.81 -35.95 -15.60
CA ALA A 948 -12.67 -36.18 -14.45
C ALA A 948 -12.48 -35.08 -13.41
N ALA A 949 -13.58 -34.52 -12.93
CA ALA A 949 -13.60 -33.57 -11.83
C ALA A 949 -13.52 -34.30 -10.50
N ILE A 950 -12.66 -33.83 -9.59
CA ILE A 950 -12.56 -34.30 -8.21
C ILE A 950 -12.50 -33.06 -7.32
N GLY A 951 -13.52 -32.88 -6.49
CA GLY A 951 -13.68 -31.64 -5.76
C GLY A 951 -14.38 -31.79 -4.43
N LEU A 952 -14.44 -30.67 -3.73
CA LEU A 952 -15.23 -30.53 -2.51
C LEU A 952 -16.60 -29.98 -2.86
N ILE A 953 -17.59 -30.34 -2.06
CA ILE A 953 -18.94 -29.81 -2.16
C ILE A 953 -19.42 -29.39 -0.79
N ALA A 954 -20.06 -28.23 -0.69
CA ALA A 954 -20.86 -27.80 0.45
C ALA A 954 -22.24 -27.35 -0.05
N GLU A 955 -23.30 -27.87 0.57
CA GLU A 955 -24.69 -27.53 0.26
C GLU A 955 -25.38 -27.02 1.53
N ASP A 956 -26.20 -25.98 1.38
CA ASP A 956 -27.09 -25.47 2.41
C ASP A 956 -28.54 -25.32 1.90
N VAL A 957 -29.50 -25.22 2.81
CA VAL A 957 -30.93 -25.04 2.51
C VAL A 957 -31.33 -23.57 2.60
N ALA A 958 -32.25 -23.15 1.72
CA ALA A 958 -32.74 -21.77 1.74
C ALA A 958 -33.46 -21.44 3.06
N ALA A 959 -33.15 -20.30 3.66
CA ALA A 959 -33.69 -19.87 4.96
C ALA A 959 -35.24 -19.87 5.02
N ASP A 960 -35.91 -19.62 3.89
CA ASP A 960 -37.38 -19.63 3.78
C ASP A 960 -38.02 -21.04 3.83
N THR A 961 -37.22 -22.12 3.78
CA THR A 961 -37.71 -23.50 3.96
C THR A 961 -37.67 -23.98 5.41
N LEU A 962 -37.14 -23.14 6.33
CA LEU A 962 -37.05 -23.41 7.77
C LEU A 962 -38.35 -23.02 8.49
N THR A 963 -39.45 -23.72 8.20
CA THR A 963 -40.75 -23.56 8.90
C THR A 963 -41.03 -24.67 9.90
#